data_AF-A0A931I085-F1
#
_entry.id   AF-A0A931I085-F1
#
_cell.length_a   1.000
_cell.length_b   1.000
_cell.length_c   1.000
_cell.angle_alpha   90.00
_cell.angle_beta   90.00
_cell.angle_gamma   90.00
#
_symmetry.space_group_name_H-M   'P 1'
#
loop_
_entity.id
_entity.type
_entity.pdbx_description
1 polymer ?
#
loop_
_entity_poly.entity_id
_entity_poly.type
_entity_poly.pdbx_seq_one_letter_code
_entity_poly.pdbx_strand_id
1 'polypeptide(L)'
;MLRFLAAVGGFVFFVLIALLLVPLLIPADWIRDRVVAEIETATGRELTIRGDFGLSILPEIALAIDDVEISGPGGEGDFASLGELRVGLALRPLFDRRIEITGLTLVRPAIDLAVDADGRGNWGGDADGATPGDPAPETLPSDDAAGDLAPTEDGLGLAGFSIARLRIVDGRVTYTDARNDDRYEVTGIGLDTALPDLTGPVAATGGLTWNGRAFTLDAEVAAPLALSEGRPSDAVVTIASDGAKLSFTGRLDPAGVAAGTLGLSADALPRLLADLGIAADVPVRQLSASGQISVGDGRLDVTGLDLRADDLAATGEIALDGRSERPRLDARLHLPTLDLDALPRGSGAGGSGSSGSAGSAGSIDLSPLASFDAGVAIGIGRITGAALGAAGPLSDVALTAVVEGGKLDAVVERIAVAGGHLAGRVAAQPADGGARLDGRLEASGFDVAALAALVGQSLPVSGALSADVSFAALGATTGQLQQSLNAAGSVELARGRVDGLGLAEAIGDPAADRLEDVALVARFDSLEAPVTLSGSARWRGTPFDLSLTADPRRFAAAGAVPLGAKLSSRLASLSFDGTVDAGAGRAAGRIDLAAASLEALSDLAGRPSSGLPPGEVRIAGTLAAGADAVSLTDGRFRLAGTDLSGDVAVGLAGRPKLTARLAGEAVDLGVLLAGAAGSGDVPGGSAGAAAPSPGWSDAPLDLGGLASFDADVAIRASEVRFDRITAGPVDLVSRIEAGQLTTTLSDLRLYGGVGSGEVVIGTTDAVPSIKAAFRLSGVDALPLLTDAAGFSRLAGRMEVALDVAASGASQRDLVGALAGTAAFGLTDGAVLGIDIPKMLGAIASSVVQGWGGGGSTPFHSLSASFAIAEGIVRTENLALAGPVVSAAGAGALDLPNRRLAFRITPEMLAAEGRRGVLGFEVPVVIEGPWANPRIYPDISGILNDPAAAYQRLRELGGGFSALSKNPEAVLGQLAEGLLPALGGGAAGGERPALSTGDRDIDALLGGIAGAVVENQQGRDTGGFGGLGGLFGGLFGGNSRPSEPPPSPPAVAELPTAAPEPQTSDPVTEPGAGEPVIPPAPDGPAPEGPLVLGPDDPAALPGDPAPDVPLPRSRPPELPPRDASTVPQPDPDVPIVAPPPVDEPPLPEQSPAPPPEQPLPPENPAPEPAPEAPPPLPEEPPPAEATPLPEAAPADAGASEESPTEAAPTDPLLDLLQQVAPPQP
;
A
#
# COMPACT_ATOMS: atom_id res chain seq x y z
N MET A 1 -87.35 74.28 49.96
CA MET A 1 -87.08 73.20 48.98
C MET A 1 -87.73 73.47 47.62
N LEU A 2 -89.07 73.51 47.47
CA LEU A 2 -89.74 73.55 46.16
C LEU A 2 -89.27 74.69 45.22
N ARG A 3 -89.06 75.92 45.74
CA ARG A 3 -88.53 77.05 44.94
C ARG A 3 -87.09 76.87 44.46
N PHE A 4 -86.27 76.11 45.19
CA PHE A 4 -84.89 75.80 44.81
C PHE A 4 -84.87 74.69 43.75
N LEU A 5 -85.70 73.64 43.92
CA LEU A 5 -85.92 72.61 42.89
C LEU A 5 -86.52 73.17 41.60
N ALA A 6 -87.42 74.16 41.68
CA ALA A 6 -87.94 74.85 40.50
C ALA A 6 -86.90 75.77 39.83
N ALA A 7 -86.03 76.42 40.60
CA ALA A 7 -84.94 77.23 40.06
C ALA A 7 -83.84 76.35 39.42
N VAL A 8 -83.45 75.25 40.06
CA VAL A 8 -82.49 74.28 39.50
C VAL A 8 -83.09 73.54 38.31
N GLY A 9 -84.34 73.08 38.39
CA GLY A 9 -85.04 72.46 37.25
C GLY A 9 -85.23 73.42 36.07
N GLY A 10 -85.57 74.68 36.34
CA GLY A 10 -85.66 75.72 35.32
C GLY A 10 -84.30 76.10 34.72
N PHE A 11 -83.23 76.13 35.52
CA PHE A 11 -81.87 76.36 35.04
C PHE A 11 -81.36 75.18 34.20
N VAL A 12 -81.56 73.93 34.64
CA VAL A 12 -81.22 72.73 33.86
C VAL A 12 -82.03 72.66 32.57
N PHE A 13 -83.33 72.99 32.60
CA PHE A 13 -84.17 73.07 31.41
C PHE A 13 -83.70 74.19 30.45
N PHE A 14 -83.32 75.36 30.98
CA PHE A 14 -82.76 76.46 30.18
C PHE A 14 -81.40 76.11 29.59
N VAL A 15 -80.51 75.44 30.34
CA VAL A 15 -79.21 74.97 29.86
C VAL A 15 -79.39 73.87 28.81
N LEU A 16 -80.32 72.92 28.98
CA LEU A 16 -80.65 71.92 27.97
C LEU A 16 -81.22 72.56 26.69
N ILE A 17 -82.13 73.53 26.82
CA ILE A 17 -82.65 74.29 25.67
C ILE A 17 -81.55 75.11 25.00
N ALA A 18 -80.65 75.73 25.76
CA ALA A 18 -79.52 76.46 25.21
C ALA A 18 -78.57 75.52 24.45
N LEU A 19 -78.21 74.36 25.02
CA LEU A 19 -77.40 73.34 24.35
C LEU A 19 -78.06 72.84 23.05
N LEU A 20 -79.38 72.69 23.04
CA LEU A 20 -80.16 72.28 21.86
C LEU A 20 -80.28 73.40 20.81
N LEU A 21 -80.18 74.67 21.21
CA LEU A 21 -80.28 75.85 20.32
C LEU A 21 -78.92 76.34 19.79
N VAL A 22 -77.81 76.05 20.46
CA VAL A 22 -76.45 76.41 20.01
C VAL A 22 -76.17 76.06 18.53
N PRO A 23 -76.46 74.85 18.01
CA PRO A 23 -76.20 74.52 16.61
C PRO A 23 -77.12 75.27 15.63
N LEU A 24 -78.15 75.98 16.11
CA LEU A 24 -79.03 76.83 15.29
C LEU A 24 -78.56 78.29 15.20
N LEU A 25 -77.59 78.71 16.03
CA LEU A 25 -77.12 80.11 16.09
C LEU A 25 -75.80 80.37 15.35
N ILE A 26 -75.09 79.33 14.92
CA ILE A 26 -73.80 79.45 14.22
C ILE A 26 -73.95 78.85 12.80
N PRO A 27 -73.87 79.66 11.72
CA PRO A 27 -73.89 79.14 10.35
C PRO A 27 -72.69 78.23 10.09
N ALA A 28 -72.93 77.03 9.56
CA ALA A 28 -71.88 76.05 9.27
C ALA A 28 -70.83 76.58 8.28
N ASP A 29 -71.27 77.35 7.28
CA ASP A 29 -70.43 77.93 6.23
C ASP A 29 -69.29 78.81 6.81
N TRP A 30 -69.59 79.59 7.86
CA TRP A 30 -68.59 80.46 8.49
C TRP A 30 -67.48 79.68 9.21
N ILE A 31 -67.79 78.50 9.75
CA ILE A 31 -66.79 77.63 10.37
C ILE A 31 -65.98 76.91 9.27
N ARG A 32 -66.64 76.42 8.21
CA ARG A 32 -66.01 75.77 7.04
C ARG A 32 -64.92 76.67 6.46
N ASP A 33 -65.27 77.88 6.03
CA ASP A 33 -64.35 78.82 5.38
C ASP A 33 -63.14 79.18 6.27
N ARG A 34 -63.36 79.27 7.59
CA ARG A 34 -62.30 79.61 8.54
C ARG A 34 -61.38 78.43 8.85
N VAL A 35 -61.88 77.20 8.83
CA VAL A 35 -61.10 75.97 9.05
C VAL A 35 -60.26 75.63 7.83
N VAL A 36 -60.82 75.74 6.61
CA VAL A 36 -60.10 75.51 5.34
C VAL A 36 -58.90 76.45 5.24
N ALA A 37 -59.11 77.77 5.35
CA ALA A 37 -58.04 78.76 5.22
C ALA A 37 -56.91 78.61 6.26
N GLU A 38 -57.20 78.13 7.48
CA GLU A 38 -56.20 77.92 8.51
C GLU A 38 -55.39 76.62 8.27
N ILE A 39 -56.03 75.55 7.79
CA ILE A 39 -55.37 74.28 7.44
C ILE A 39 -54.49 74.47 6.20
N GLU A 40 -54.95 75.19 5.17
CA GLU A 40 -54.15 75.56 4.00
C GLU A 40 -52.89 76.34 4.40
N THR A 41 -53.05 77.33 5.29
CA THR A 41 -51.93 78.15 5.80
C THR A 41 -50.94 77.34 6.65
N ALA A 42 -51.41 76.33 7.39
CA ALA A 42 -50.57 75.52 8.29
C ALA A 42 -49.92 74.31 7.61
N THR A 43 -50.51 73.76 6.54
CA THR A 43 -50.05 72.52 5.89
C THR A 43 -49.55 72.69 4.46
N GLY A 44 -49.84 73.83 3.81
CA GLY A 44 -49.46 74.09 2.42
C GLY A 44 -50.20 73.22 1.38
N ARG A 45 -51.31 72.58 1.76
CA ARG A 45 -52.14 71.71 0.90
C ARG A 45 -53.57 72.22 0.83
N GLU A 46 -54.20 72.11 -0.33
CA GLU A 46 -55.59 72.55 -0.55
C GLU A 46 -56.55 71.53 0.08
N LEU A 47 -57.51 72.01 0.89
CA LEU A 47 -58.47 71.18 1.62
C LEU A 47 -59.89 71.37 1.07
N THR A 48 -60.33 70.46 0.22
CA THR A 48 -61.68 70.51 -0.36
C THR A 48 -62.68 69.75 0.51
N ILE A 49 -63.73 70.43 0.98
CA ILE A 49 -64.83 69.83 1.74
C ILE A 49 -66.08 69.80 0.86
N ARG A 50 -66.49 68.60 0.42
CA ARG A 50 -67.64 68.40 -0.48
C ARG A 50 -68.94 68.04 0.24
N GLY A 51 -68.85 67.38 1.40
CA GLY A 51 -70.00 66.91 2.16
C GLY A 51 -70.61 67.94 3.12
N ASP A 52 -71.49 67.46 4.00
CA ASP A 52 -72.11 68.25 5.05
C ASP A 52 -71.12 68.53 6.20
N PHE A 53 -71.36 69.62 6.93
CA PHE A 53 -70.49 70.09 8.02
C PHE A 53 -71.35 70.27 9.28
N GLY A 54 -71.15 69.41 10.28
CA GLY A 54 -72.07 69.27 11.42
C GLY A 54 -71.38 69.35 12.78
N LEU A 55 -72.04 69.97 13.77
CA LEU A 55 -71.60 69.98 15.16
C LEU A 55 -72.43 69.01 15.99
N SER A 56 -71.80 67.93 16.47
CA SER A 56 -72.37 67.02 17.47
C SER A 56 -72.05 67.51 18.89
N ILE A 57 -72.96 67.30 19.84
CA ILE A 57 -72.91 67.89 21.19
C ILE A 57 -73.04 66.83 22.31
N LEU A 58 -73.55 65.64 22.01
CA LEU A 58 -73.73 64.53 22.97
C LEU A 58 -73.44 63.19 22.27
N PRO A 59 -72.70 62.25 22.90
CA PRO A 59 -72.16 62.29 24.26
C PRO A 59 -70.91 63.18 24.47
N GLU A 60 -70.24 63.60 23.39
CA GLU A 60 -69.13 64.55 23.40
C GLU A 60 -69.36 65.66 22.37
N ILE A 61 -68.64 66.79 22.51
CA ILE A 61 -68.67 67.86 21.50
C ILE A 61 -67.66 67.51 20.42
N ALA A 62 -68.14 67.29 19.19
CA ALA A 62 -67.31 66.95 18.05
C ALA A 62 -67.79 67.68 16.80
N LEU A 63 -66.84 68.18 16.02
CA LEU A 63 -67.08 68.66 14.67
C LEU A 63 -66.96 67.46 13.72
N ALA A 64 -68.02 67.16 12.97
CA ALA A 64 -68.03 66.16 11.91
C ALA A 64 -68.01 66.85 10.54
N ILE A 65 -67.15 66.39 9.65
CA ILE A 65 -66.97 66.90 8.30
C ILE A 65 -67.04 65.72 7.34
N ASP A 66 -68.09 65.63 6.54
CA ASP A 66 -68.25 64.56 5.54
C ASP A 66 -67.52 64.91 4.24
N ASP A 67 -67.02 63.88 3.55
CA ASP A 67 -66.43 63.93 2.19
C ASP A 67 -65.37 65.04 2.04
N VAL A 68 -64.18 64.77 2.59
CA VAL A 68 -63.03 65.70 2.59
C VAL A 68 -61.90 65.14 1.73
N GLU A 69 -61.26 66.02 0.97
CA GLU A 69 -60.11 65.71 0.13
C GLU A 69 -58.96 66.68 0.39
N ILE A 70 -57.74 66.16 0.24
CA ILE A 70 -56.47 66.85 0.42
C ILE A 70 -55.69 66.68 -0.87
N SER A 71 -55.31 67.80 -1.49
CA SER A 71 -54.49 67.80 -2.71
C SER A 71 -53.07 67.28 -2.46
N GLY A 72 -52.40 66.88 -3.54
CA GLY A 72 -50.94 66.76 -3.55
C GLY A 72 -50.22 68.09 -3.30
N PRO A 73 -48.90 68.06 -3.10
CA PRO A 73 -48.03 69.24 -3.06
C PRO A 73 -48.28 70.15 -4.27
N GLY A 74 -48.42 71.46 -4.04
CA GLY A 74 -48.67 72.43 -5.12
C GLY A 74 -50.09 72.45 -5.70
N GLY A 75 -51.02 71.64 -5.16
CA GLY A 75 -52.41 71.57 -5.64
C GLY A 75 -52.65 70.56 -6.77
N GLU A 76 -51.68 69.69 -7.06
CA GLU A 76 -51.76 68.74 -8.17
C GLU A 76 -52.16 67.33 -7.70
N GLY A 77 -53.28 66.83 -8.22
CA GLY A 77 -53.80 65.48 -7.95
C GLY A 77 -54.43 65.28 -6.57
N ASP A 78 -55.21 64.19 -6.45
CA ASP A 78 -55.78 63.74 -5.18
C ASP A 78 -54.70 62.96 -4.41
N PHE A 79 -54.32 63.42 -3.21
CA PHE A 79 -53.34 62.73 -2.35
C PHE A 79 -54.01 61.88 -1.26
N ALA A 80 -55.06 62.44 -0.64
CA ALA A 80 -55.88 61.72 0.32
C ALA A 80 -57.33 62.19 0.26
N SER A 81 -58.26 61.24 0.30
CA SER A 81 -59.69 61.48 0.52
C SER A 81 -60.12 60.81 1.81
N LEU A 82 -61.22 61.24 2.42
CA LEU A 82 -61.80 60.60 3.59
C LEU A 82 -63.32 60.77 3.62
N GLY A 83 -64.02 59.71 4.01
CA GLY A 83 -65.48 59.69 4.03
C GLY A 83 -66.09 60.58 5.11
N GLU A 84 -65.48 60.65 6.29
CA GLU A 84 -65.88 61.54 7.39
C GLU A 84 -64.68 61.81 8.34
N LEU A 85 -64.47 63.07 8.71
CA LEU A 85 -63.51 63.51 9.73
C LEU A 85 -64.27 64.00 10.96
N ARG A 86 -64.02 63.38 12.13
CA ARG A 86 -64.52 63.87 13.42
C ARG A 86 -63.39 64.47 14.25
N VAL A 87 -63.52 65.74 14.61
CA VAL A 87 -62.62 66.48 15.50
C VAL A 87 -63.33 66.69 16.83
N GLY A 88 -62.97 65.92 17.85
CA GLY A 88 -63.48 66.08 19.22
C GLY A 88 -62.90 67.34 19.88
N LEU A 89 -63.73 68.10 20.60
CA LEU A 89 -63.37 69.39 21.19
C LEU A 89 -63.64 69.42 22.71
N ALA A 90 -62.69 69.94 23.49
CA ALA A 90 -62.87 70.06 24.93
C ALA A 90 -63.88 71.18 25.28
N LEU A 91 -64.95 70.85 26.01
CA LEU A 91 -65.98 71.82 26.41
C LEU A 91 -65.44 72.96 27.32
N ARG A 92 -64.47 72.69 28.18
CA ARG A 92 -64.00 73.66 29.19
C ARG A 92 -63.15 74.81 28.59
N PRO A 93 -62.14 74.55 27.73
CA PRO A 93 -61.36 75.60 27.06
C PRO A 93 -62.18 76.49 26.11
N LEU A 94 -63.26 75.97 25.51
CA LEU A 94 -64.12 76.74 24.60
C LEU A 94 -64.77 77.96 25.30
N PHE A 95 -65.06 77.89 26.60
CA PHE A 95 -65.51 79.05 27.38
C PHE A 95 -64.42 80.14 27.54
N ASP A 96 -63.15 79.75 27.51
CA ASP A 96 -61.99 80.65 27.53
C ASP A 96 -61.57 81.11 26.12
N ARG A 97 -62.35 80.76 25.07
CA ARG A 97 -62.02 80.95 23.64
C ARG A 97 -60.75 80.23 23.17
N ARG A 98 -60.39 79.12 23.82
CA ARG A 98 -59.30 78.23 23.39
C ARG A 98 -59.88 76.98 22.75
N ILE A 99 -59.32 76.57 21.62
CA ILE A 99 -59.67 75.33 20.93
C ILE A 99 -58.64 74.28 21.35
N GLU A 100 -59.11 73.16 21.88
CA GLU A 100 -58.27 72.04 22.33
C GLU A 100 -58.90 70.75 21.81
N ILE A 101 -58.14 70.00 21.01
CA ILE A 101 -58.63 68.83 20.28
C ILE A 101 -58.48 67.59 21.17
N THR A 102 -59.61 67.02 21.59
CA THR A 102 -59.64 65.82 22.44
C THR A 102 -59.46 64.54 21.64
N GLY A 103 -59.75 64.55 20.34
CA GLY A 103 -59.44 63.43 19.46
C GLY A 103 -59.73 63.70 18.00
N LEU A 104 -59.14 62.88 17.14
CA LEU A 104 -59.33 62.91 15.70
C LEU A 104 -59.77 61.51 15.24
N THR A 105 -60.93 61.37 14.61
CA THR A 105 -61.38 60.11 14.00
C THR A 105 -61.53 60.27 12.49
N LEU A 106 -60.77 59.50 11.73
CA LEU A 106 -60.87 59.42 10.28
C LEU A 106 -61.65 58.16 9.90
N VAL A 107 -62.79 58.33 9.22
CA VAL A 107 -63.64 57.23 8.76
C VAL A 107 -63.49 57.08 7.26
N ARG A 108 -63.10 55.89 6.81
CA ARG A 108 -62.77 55.55 5.43
C ARG A 108 -61.79 56.54 4.76
N PRO A 109 -60.63 56.86 5.37
CA PRO A 109 -59.58 57.57 4.64
C PRO A 109 -59.01 56.67 3.54
N ALA A 110 -58.87 57.18 2.32
CA ALA A 110 -58.13 56.58 1.23
C ALA A 110 -56.94 57.49 0.90
N ILE A 111 -55.73 56.99 1.11
CA ILE A 111 -54.47 57.71 0.81
C ILE A 111 -53.86 57.04 -0.42
N ASP A 112 -53.54 57.84 -1.43
CA ASP A 112 -52.96 57.36 -2.69
C ASP A 112 -51.53 57.89 -2.83
N LEU A 113 -50.57 57.01 -2.59
CA LEU A 113 -49.14 57.26 -2.69
C LEU A 113 -48.66 56.86 -4.09
N ALA A 114 -47.94 57.75 -4.78
CA ALA A 114 -47.44 57.48 -6.13
C ALA A 114 -46.02 58.00 -6.30
N VAL A 115 -45.13 57.19 -6.87
CA VAL A 115 -43.79 57.59 -7.33
C VAL A 115 -43.80 57.79 -8.84
N ASP A 116 -43.30 58.92 -9.30
CA ASP A 116 -43.09 59.18 -10.73
C ASP A 116 -41.86 58.46 -11.31
N ALA A 117 -41.64 58.56 -12.63
CA ALA A 117 -40.49 57.93 -13.29
C ALA A 117 -39.13 58.54 -12.87
N ASP A 118 -39.12 59.74 -12.28
CA ASP A 118 -37.93 60.41 -11.74
C ASP A 118 -37.64 60.00 -10.28
N GLY A 119 -38.48 59.15 -9.67
CA GLY A 119 -38.35 58.71 -8.28
C GLY A 119 -38.95 59.68 -7.26
N ARG A 120 -39.69 60.71 -7.68
CA ARG A 120 -40.36 61.65 -6.77
C ARG A 120 -41.71 61.10 -6.34
N GLY A 121 -41.93 61.04 -5.03
CA GLY A 121 -43.22 60.67 -4.44
C GLY A 121 -44.17 61.86 -4.33
N ASN A 122 -45.45 61.66 -4.64
CA ASN A 122 -46.52 62.66 -4.46
C ASN A 122 -46.80 63.05 -2.99
N TRP A 123 -46.02 62.52 -2.04
CA TRP A 123 -46.07 62.83 -0.62
C TRP A 123 -45.02 63.86 -0.17
N GLY A 124 -43.99 64.14 -1.00
CA GLY A 124 -42.85 64.99 -0.63
C GLY A 124 -43.07 66.49 -0.85
N GLY A 125 -42.57 67.32 0.06
CA GLY A 125 -42.40 68.77 -0.14
C GLY A 125 -40.93 69.12 -0.45
N ASP A 126 -40.69 70.35 -0.93
CA ASP A 126 -39.39 70.79 -1.44
C ASP A 126 -38.27 70.78 -0.36
N ALA A 127 -37.56 69.66 -0.28
CA ALA A 127 -36.29 69.54 0.44
C ALA A 127 -35.11 69.74 -0.53
N ASP A 128 -35.03 70.92 -1.14
CA ASP A 128 -33.92 71.34 -1.99
C ASP A 128 -32.62 71.43 -1.17
N GLY A 129 -31.68 70.49 -1.35
CA GLY A 129 -30.33 70.65 -0.78
C GLY A 129 -29.55 69.41 -0.30
N ALA A 130 -29.93 68.19 -0.65
CA ALA A 130 -29.09 67.00 -0.40
C ALA A 130 -28.66 66.33 -1.71
N THR A 131 -27.45 66.64 -2.19
CA THR A 131 -26.85 65.96 -3.35
C THR A 131 -26.42 64.55 -2.94
N PRO A 132 -26.88 63.47 -3.60
CA PRO A 132 -26.37 62.13 -3.35
C PRO A 132 -24.90 62.04 -3.77
N GLY A 133 -23.98 61.85 -2.81
CA GLY A 133 -22.55 61.67 -3.14
C GLY A 133 -21.50 62.06 -2.10
N ASP A 134 -21.87 62.65 -0.96
CA ASP A 134 -20.92 62.94 0.14
C ASP A 134 -21.14 61.92 1.29
N PRO A 135 -20.09 61.25 1.81
CA PRO A 135 -20.28 60.20 2.81
C PRO A 135 -20.69 60.78 4.17
N ALA A 136 -21.70 60.16 4.80
CA ALA A 136 -22.05 60.46 6.17
C ALA A 136 -20.85 60.16 7.10
N PRO A 137 -20.53 61.02 8.09
CA PRO A 137 -19.42 60.79 9.00
C PRO A 137 -19.71 59.58 9.91
N GLU A 138 -18.87 58.56 9.81
CA GLU A 138 -18.83 57.48 10.79
C GLU A 138 -18.44 58.02 12.19
N THR A 139 -18.85 57.29 13.23
CA THR A 139 -18.70 57.59 14.66
C THR A 139 -19.68 58.62 15.25
N LEU A 140 -20.77 58.11 15.84
CA LEU A 140 -21.45 58.77 16.96
C LEU A 140 -20.72 58.40 18.26
N PRO A 141 -20.29 59.36 19.10
CA PRO A 141 -19.79 59.07 20.44
C PRO A 141 -20.91 58.54 21.35
N SER A 142 -20.56 57.61 22.24
CA SER A 142 -21.44 57.13 23.30
C SER A 142 -21.44 58.10 24.50
N ASP A 143 -22.65 58.36 25.03
CA ASP A 143 -22.97 59.00 26.33
C ASP A 143 -22.51 60.45 26.61
N ASP A 144 -23.22 61.06 27.56
CA ASP A 144 -22.98 62.36 28.22
C ASP A 144 -23.06 63.65 27.37
N ALA A 145 -24.26 63.97 26.87
CA ALA A 145 -24.64 65.34 26.48
C ALA A 145 -26.13 65.69 26.68
N ALA A 146 -26.71 65.39 27.85
CA ALA A 146 -28.01 65.95 28.24
C ALA A 146 -27.85 67.43 28.63
N GLY A 147 -27.88 68.32 27.63
CA GLY A 147 -27.52 69.74 27.77
C GLY A 147 -28.44 70.70 27.02
N ASP A 148 -29.59 70.98 27.61
CA ASP A 148 -30.36 72.24 27.53
C ASP A 148 -30.50 72.92 26.15
N LEU A 149 -31.49 72.47 25.36
CA LEU A 149 -32.06 73.24 24.25
C LEU A 149 -33.50 73.65 24.60
N ALA A 150 -33.64 74.89 25.11
CA ALA A 150 -34.95 75.49 25.30
C ALA A 150 -35.59 75.84 23.94
N PRO A 151 -36.90 75.57 23.73
CA PRO A 151 -37.58 75.96 22.50
C PRO A 151 -37.71 77.48 22.40
N THR A 152 -37.39 78.04 21.25
CA THR A 152 -37.58 79.49 21.00
C THR A 152 -39.05 79.82 20.81
N GLU A 153 -39.57 80.69 21.67
CA GLU A 153 -40.88 81.34 21.51
C GLU A 153 -40.87 82.27 20.28
N ASP A 154 -41.35 81.78 19.13
CA ASP A 154 -42.11 82.54 18.11
C ASP A 154 -42.23 81.71 16.80
N GLY A 155 -43.08 80.68 16.85
CA GLY A 155 -43.46 79.87 15.69
C GLY A 155 -44.41 78.76 16.09
N LEU A 156 -45.53 78.59 15.38
CA LEU A 156 -46.45 77.45 15.57
C LEU A 156 -45.86 76.18 14.94
N GLY A 157 -44.79 75.67 15.53
CA GLY A 157 -44.22 74.37 15.17
C GLY A 157 -45.10 73.22 15.66
N LEU A 158 -45.04 72.08 14.96
CA LEU A 158 -45.78 70.85 15.28
C LEU A 158 -45.54 70.33 16.71
N ALA A 159 -44.43 70.71 17.34
CA ALA A 159 -44.13 70.44 18.75
C ALA A 159 -45.16 71.02 19.76
N GLY A 160 -45.99 71.99 19.37
CA GLY A 160 -47.10 72.51 20.19
C GLY A 160 -48.44 71.79 20.00
N PHE A 161 -48.52 70.83 19.07
CA PHE A 161 -49.77 70.23 18.62
C PHE A 161 -50.04 68.90 19.34
N SER A 162 -50.94 68.94 20.34
CA SER A 162 -51.36 67.75 21.11
C SER A 162 -52.80 67.37 20.78
N ILE A 163 -53.04 66.06 20.60
CA ILE A 163 -54.37 65.47 20.36
C ILE A 163 -54.49 64.24 21.25
N ALA A 164 -55.42 64.20 22.21
CA ALA A 164 -55.40 63.11 23.20
C ALA A 164 -55.60 61.69 22.59
N ARG A 165 -56.25 61.56 21.43
CA ARG A 165 -56.38 60.29 20.68
C ARG A 165 -56.56 60.50 19.16
N LEU A 166 -55.86 59.72 18.35
CA LEU A 166 -56.13 59.54 16.92
C LEU A 166 -56.75 58.16 16.69
N ARG A 167 -57.77 58.10 15.83
CA ARG A 167 -58.44 56.87 15.44
C ARG A 167 -58.68 56.83 13.93
N ILE A 168 -58.39 55.71 13.31
CA ILE A 168 -58.67 55.41 11.91
C ILE A 168 -59.66 54.24 11.86
N VAL A 169 -60.68 54.33 11.00
CA VAL A 169 -61.71 53.30 10.83
C VAL A 169 -61.89 53.01 9.34
N ASP A 170 -61.62 51.77 8.93
CA ASP A 170 -61.86 51.27 7.56
C ASP A 170 -61.07 52.03 6.46
N GLY A 171 -59.81 52.35 6.74
CA GLY A 171 -58.94 53.06 5.81
C GLY A 171 -58.38 52.19 4.67
N ARG A 172 -57.96 52.85 3.60
CA ARG A 172 -57.22 52.31 2.47
C ARG A 172 -55.93 53.12 2.27
N VAL A 173 -54.84 52.44 1.93
CA VAL A 173 -53.66 53.05 1.33
C VAL A 173 -53.38 52.33 0.01
N THR A 174 -53.23 53.07 -1.08
CA THR A 174 -52.63 52.52 -2.30
C THR A 174 -51.24 53.11 -2.50
N TYR A 175 -50.32 52.30 -3.02
CA TYR A 175 -48.97 52.71 -3.41
C TYR A 175 -48.72 52.27 -4.85
N THR A 176 -48.24 53.18 -5.70
CA THR A 176 -47.94 52.91 -7.11
C THR A 176 -46.54 53.41 -7.44
N ASP A 177 -45.69 52.58 -8.05
CA ASP A 177 -44.34 52.98 -8.48
C ASP A 177 -44.20 52.89 -10.01
N ALA A 178 -44.13 54.05 -10.66
CA ALA A 178 -44.03 54.15 -12.11
C ALA A 178 -42.67 53.68 -12.68
N ARG A 179 -41.68 53.38 -11.83
CA ARG A 179 -40.36 52.86 -12.25
C ARG A 179 -40.42 51.36 -12.57
N ASN A 180 -41.28 50.62 -11.85
CA ASN A 180 -41.40 49.16 -11.94
C ASN A 180 -42.77 48.67 -12.44
N ASP A 181 -43.76 49.58 -12.62
CA ASP A 181 -45.18 49.26 -12.88
C ASP A 181 -45.87 48.50 -11.71
N ASP A 182 -45.29 48.63 -10.51
CA ASP A 182 -45.78 47.98 -9.29
C ASP A 182 -46.94 48.76 -8.66
N ARG A 183 -47.98 48.03 -8.20
CA ARG A 183 -49.08 48.61 -7.42
C ARG A 183 -49.45 47.72 -6.23
N TYR A 184 -49.43 48.32 -5.04
CA TYR A 184 -49.81 47.69 -3.78
C TYR A 184 -51.05 48.37 -3.19
N GLU A 185 -51.97 47.60 -2.63
CA GLU A 185 -53.16 48.10 -1.94
C GLU A 185 -53.30 47.44 -0.56
N VAL A 186 -53.46 48.26 0.46
CA VAL A 186 -53.81 47.87 1.83
C VAL A 186 -55.17 48.47 2.17
N THR A 187 -56.08 47.67 2.69
CA THR A 187 -57.48 48.04 2.99
C THR A 187 -57.82 47.74 4.44
N GLY A 188 -59.04 48.08 4.88
CA GLY A 188 -59.55 47.72 6.21
C GLY A 188 -58.71 48.27 7.37
N ILE A 189 -57.93 49.33 7.13
CA ILE A 189 -56.98 49.89 8.09
C ILE A 189 -57.76 50.49 9.26
N GLY A 190 -57.63 49.89 10.43
CA GLY A 190 -58.11 50.40 11.70
C GLY A 190 -56.93 50.72 12.60
N LEU A 191 -56.93 51.90 13.22
CA LEU A 191 -55.89 52.33 14.15
C LEU A 191 -56.56 53.03 15.35
N ASP A 192 -56.10 52.80 16.57
CA ASP A 192 -56.44 53.59 17.75
C ASP A 192 -55.14 53.84 18.54
N THR A 193 -54.78 55.12 18.70
CA THR A 193 -53.51 55.56 19.30
C THR A 193 -53.73 56.80 20.14
N ALA A 194 -53.07 56.90 21.29
CA ALA A 194 -53.04 58.14 22.07
C ALA A 194 -51.88 59.02 21.56
N LEU A 195 -52.11 60.32 21.34
CA LEU A 195 -51.08 61.28 20.88
C LEU A 195 -50.90 62.46 21.86
N PRO A 196 -50.61 62.20 23.16
CA PRO A 196 -50.49 63.27 24.15
C PRO A 196 -49.37 64.26 23.82
N ASP A 197 -48.32 63.79 23.16
CA ASP A 197 -47.19 64.56 22.63
C ASP A 197 -46.56 63.77 21.47
N LEU A 198 -45.97 64.48 20.49
CA LEU A 198 -45.21 63.90 19.37
C LEU A 198 -43.69 63.86 19.63
N THR A 199 -43.21 64.51 20.69
CA THR A 199 -41.80 64.45 21.13
C THR A 199 -41.52 63.29 22.09
N GLY A 200 -42.57 62.69 22.66
CA GLY A 200 -42.51 61.50 23.52
C GLY A 200 -43.05 60.22 22.85
N PRO A 201 -43.03 59.09 23.57
CA PRO A 201 -43.39 57.78 23.03
C PRO A 201 -44.88 57.70 22.70
N VAL A 202 -45.17 57.22 21.49
CA VAL A 202 -46.52 56.99 20.98
C VAL A 202 -46.71 55.51 20.70
N ALA A 203 -47.71 54.90 21.34
CA ALA A 203 -48.12 53.52 21.13
C ALA A 203 -49.45 53.46 20.36
N ALA A 204 -49.43 52.79 19.22
CA ALA A 204 -50.52 52.63 18.28
C ALA A 204 -50.90 51.16 18.10
N THR A 205 -52.19 50.86 18.22
CA THR A 205 -52.72 49.50 18.01
C THR A 205 -53.73 49.50 16.87
N GLY A 206 -53.76 48.44 16.08
CA GLY A 206 -54.57 48.42 14.88
C GLY A 206 -54.68 47.07 14.18
N GLY A 207 -55.36 47.10 13.04
CA GLY A 207 -55.44 45.99 12.10
C GLY A 207 -55.55 46.50 10.67
N LEU A 208 -55.17 45.67 9.71
CA LEU A 208 -55.22 45.98 8.29
C LEU A 208 -55.53 44.70 7.49
N THR A 209 -56.07 44.86 6.29
CA THR A 209 -56.22 43.77 5.32
C THR A 209 -55.34 43.97 4.11
N TRP A 210 -54.42 43.04 3.88
CA TRP A 210 -53.52 43.01 2.73
C TRP A 210 -53.71 41.67 1.99
N ASN A 211 -53.81 41.70 0.66
CA ASN A 211 -54.12 40.53 -0.18
C ASN A 211 -55.36 39.73 0.30
N GLY A 212 -56.37 40.41 0.83
CA GLY A 212 -57.60 39.82 1.35
C GLY A 212 -57.48 39.14 2.73
N ARG A 213 -56.34 39.29 3.41
CA ARG A 213 -56.03 38.63 4.70
C ARG A 213 -55.79 39.66 5.79
N ALA A 214 -56.25 39.37 7.00
CA ALA A 214 -56.19 40.27 8.14
C ALA A 214 -54.87 40.13 8.91
N PHE A 215 -54.27 41.27 9.24
CA PHE A 215 -53.09 41.42 10.08
C PHE A 215 -53.42 42.36 11.24
N THR A 216 -52.83 42.11 12.41
CA THR A 216 -52.84 43.04 13.56
C THR A 216 -51.50 43.74 13.68
N LEU A 217 -51.53 45.04 13.98
CA LEU A 217 -50.36 45.88 14.20
C LEU A 217 -50.37 46.40 15.64
N ASP A 218 -49.24 46.26 16.32
CA ASP A 218 -48.95 46.87 17.62
C ASP A 218 -47.58 47.54 17.49
N ALA A 219 -47.51 48.87 17.61
CA ALA A 219 -46.31 49.64 17.35
C ALA A 219 -46.12 50.78 18.36
N GLU A 220 -44.93 50.87 18.95
CA GLU A 220 -44.49 51.98 19.79
C GLU A 220 -43.31 52.68 19.11
N VAL A 221 -43.36 54.01 19.00
CA VAL A 221 -42.29 54.85 18.45
C VAL A 221 -41.92 55.91 19.48
N ALA A 222 -40.65 55.97 19.87
CA ALA A 222 -40.17 56.76 21.01
C ALA A 222 -40.27 58.29 20.79
N ALA A 223 -40.11 58.74 19.55
CA ALA A 223 -40.33 60.13 19.14
C ALA A 223 -40.78 60.19 17.67
N PRO A 224 -42.09 60.16 17.37
CA PRO A 224 -42.59 60.20 16.00
C PRO A 224 -42.22 61.48 15.24
N LEU A 225 -42.12 62.63 15.93
CA LEU A 225 -41.74 63.90 15.31
C LEU A 225 -40.35 63.81 14.66
N ALA A 226 -39.40 63.10 15.28
CA ALA A 226 -38.06 62.92 14.74
C ALA A 226 -38.08 62.28 13.34
N LEU A 227 -38.89 61.23 13.14
CA LEU A 227 -39.05 60.57 11.84
C LEU A 227 -39.62 61.52 10.79
N SER A 228 -40.58 62.39 11.15
CA SER A 228 -41.13 63.39 10.22
C SER A 228 -40.14 64.51 9.85
N GLU A 229 -39.12 64.74 10.68
CA GLU A 229 -38.07 65.75 10.48
C GLU A 229 -36.81 65.18 9.79
N GLY A 230 -36.84 63.94 9.30
CA GLY A 230 -35.66 63.32 8.69
C GLY A 230 -34.64 62.76 9.69
N ARG A 231 -35.02 62.57 10.96
CA ARG A 231 -34.13 62.09 12.04
C ARG A 231 -34.54 60.68 12.50
N PRO A 232 -33.57 59.80 12.85
CA PRO A 232 -33.91 58.46 13.30
C PRO A 232 -34.56 58.43 14.68
N SER A 233 -35.39 57.42 14.92
CA SER A 233 -36.16 57.23 16.16
C SER A 233 -36.22 55.76 16.55
N ASP A 234 -36.18 55.46 17.85
CA ASP A 234 -36.28 54.09 18.34
C ASP A 234 -37.75 53.62 18.31
N ALA A 235 -37.99 52.38 17.90
CA ALA A 235 -39.30 51.80 17.68
C ALA A 235 -39.37 50.30 18.04
N VAL A 236 -40.52 49.89 18.55
CA VAL A 236 -40.94 48.50 18.75
C VAL A 236 -42.13 48.26 17.86
N VAL A 237 -42.07 47.28 16.95
CA VAL A 237 -43.16 46.99 16.00
C VAL A 237 -43.46 45.51 16.03
N THR A 238 -44.72 45.13 16.22
CA THR A 238 -45.21 43.76 16.13
C THR A 238 -46.33 43.69 15.08
N ILE A 239 -46.17 42.79 14.11
CA ILE A 239 -47.17 42.48 13.09
C ILE A 239 -47.51 41.00 13.25
N ALA A 240 -48.79 40.64 13.29
CA ALA A 240 -49.23 39.25 13.41
C ALA A 240 -50.40 38.92 12.48
N SER A 241 -50.51 37.66 12.07
CA SER A 241 -51.59 37.07 11.28
C SER A 241 -51.95 35.68 11.82
N ASP A 242 -52.84 34.96 11.14
CA ASP A 242 -53.22 33.59 11.52
C ASP A 242 -52.04 32.61 11.37
N GLY A 243 -51.37 32.30 12.48
CA GLY A 243 -50.21 31.41 12.52
C GLY A 243 -48.87 32.06 12.15
N ALA A 244 -48.75 33.40 12.20
CA ALA A 244 -47.45 34.06 12.08
C ALA A 244 -47.33 35.35 12.91
N LYS A 245 -46.12 35.67 13.36
CA LYS A 245 -45.76 36.90 14.07
C LYS A 245 -44.37 37.36 13.66
N LEU A 246 -44.27 38.63 13.27
CA LEU A 246 -43.06 39.40 13.07
C LEU A 246 -42.94 40.44 14.20
N SER A 247 -41.76 40.60 14.77
CA SER A 247 -41.46 41.61 15.78
C SER A 247 -40.10 42.26 15.51
N PHE A 248 -40.05 43.59 15.57
CA PHE A 248 -38.85 44.41 15.44
C PHE A 248 -38.67 45.25 16.70
N THR A 249 -37.43 45.47 17.12
CA THR A 249 -37.07 46.41 18.19
C THR A 249 -35.72 47.03 17.88
N GLY A 250 -35.69 48.32 17.60
CA GLY A 250 -34.47 49.02 17.20
C GLY A 250 -34.75 50.42 16.69
N ARG A 251 -33.83 50.95 15.89
CA ARG A 251 -33.89 52.30 15.34
C ARG A 251 -34.39 52.27 13.91
N LEU A 252 -35.36 53.12 13.61
CA LEU A 252 -35.88 53.39 12.27
C LEU A 252 -35.39 54.77 11.82
N ASP A 253 -35.01 54.88 10.55
CA ASP A 253 -34.68 56.12 9.87
C ASP A 253 -35.66 56.36 8.70
N PRO A 254 -36.16 57.59 8.50
CA PRO A 254 -37.08 57.91 7.41
C PRO A 254 -36.50 57.72 5.99
N ALA A 255 -35.17 57.60 5.82
CA ALA A 255 -34.55 57.20 4.56
C ALA A 255 -34.65 55.69 4.27
N GLY A 256 -35.32 54.90 5.12
CA GLY A 256 -35.49 53.46 4.95
C GLY A 256 -34.36 52.62 5.56
N VAL A 257 -33.49 53.23 6.36
CA VAL A 257 -32.46 52.51 7.15
C VAL A 257 -33.11 52.01 8.45
N ALA A 258 -32.89 50.74 8.79
CA ALA A 258 -33.41 50.13 10.01
C ALA A 258 -32.36 49.24 10.67
N ALA A 259 -32.03 49.49 11.93
CA ALA A 259 -31.04 48.73 12.69
C ALA A 259 -31.63 48.27 14.03
N GLY A 260 -31.70 46.96 14.27
CA GLY A 260 -32.41 46.45 15.44
C GLY A 260 -32.42 44.92 15.57
N THR A 261 -33.13 44.41 16.58
CA THR A 261 -33.43 42.99 16.70
C THR A 261 -34.71 42.68 15.93
N LEU A 262 -34.65 41.70 15.04
CA LEU A 262 -35.81 41.11 14.36
C LEU A 262 -36.11 39.73 14.94
N GLY A 263 -37.39 39.42 15.10
CA GLY A 263 -37.90 38.10 15.42
C GLY A 263 -39.06 37.75 14.48
N LEU A 264 -39.02 36.56 13.90
CA LEU A 264 -40.03 36.01 13.01
C LEU A 264 -40.45 34.64 13.54
N SER A 265 -41.75 34.35 13.49
CA SER A 265 -42.31 33.04 13.76
C SER A 265 -43.47 32.77 12.81
N ALA A 266 -43.55 31.56 12.28
CA ALA A 266 -44.61 31.10 11.39
C ALA A 266 -44.88 29.60 11.61
N ASP A 267 -46.09 29.26 12.05
CA ASP A 267 -46.55 27.89 12.27
C ASP A 267 -46.90 27.15 10.96
N ALA A 268 -47.01 27.91 9.86
CA ALA A 268 -47.28 27.42 8.52
C ALA A 268 -46.64 28.35 7.48
N LEU A 269 -45.32 28.28 7.32
CA LEU A 269 -44.56 29.10 6.36
C LEU A 269 -45.13 29.06 4.92
N PRO A 270 -45.55 27.92 4.34
CA PRO A 270 -46.14 27.91 3.01
C PRO A 270 -47.47 28.68 2.91
N ARG A 271 -48.21 28.79 4.03
CA ARG A 271 -49.37 29.69 4.11
C ARG A 271 -48.90 31.13 4.17
N LEU A 272 -48.00 31.49 5.08
CA LEU A 272 -47.46 32.86 5.18
C LEU A 272 -46.90 33.37 3.84
N LEU A 273 -46.20 32.54 3.07
CA LEU A 273 -45.70 32.90 1.74
C LEU A 273 -46.86 33.12 0.76
N ALA A 274 -47.86 32.23 0.72
CA ALA A 274 -49.08 32.41 -0.06
C ALA A 274 -49.96 33.58 0.44
N ASP A 275 -49.79 34.02 1.70
CA ASP A 275 -50.43 35.18 2.30
C ASP A 275 -49.78 36.48 1.80
N LEU A 276 -48.45 36.48 1.67
CA LEU A 276 -47.66 37.55 1.07
C LEU A 276 -47.67 37.56 -0.47
N GLY A 277 -48.30 36.56 -1.12
CA GLY A 277 -48.36 36.43 -2.58
C GLY A 277 -47.13 35.76 -3.22
N ILE A 278 -46.22 35.21 -2.41
CA ILE A 278 -45.00 34.55 -2.84
C ILE A 278 -45.31 33.10 -3.22
N ALA A 279 -45.33 32.82 -4.52
CA ALA A 279 -45.52 31.47 -5.06
C ALA A 279 -44.22 30.66 -5.02
N ALA A 280 -43.89 30.08 -3.85
CA ALA A 280 -42.72 29.24 -3.66
C ALA A 280 -43.10 27.88 -3.03
N ASP A 281 -42.65 26.79 -3.65
CA ASP A 281 -42.77 25.43 -3.10
C ASP A 281 -41.66 25.22 -2.05
N VAL A 282 -41.82 25.86 -0.90
CA VAL A 282 -40.85 25.80 0.19
C VAL A 282 -41.14 24.56 1.04
N PRO A 283 -40.17 23.64 1.22
CA PRO A 283 -40.41 22.38 1.88
C PRO A 283 -40.51 22.46 3.41
N VAL A 284 -40.19 23.63 3.99
CA VAL A 284 -40.25 23.94 5.42
C VAL A 284 -41.68 24.25 5.86
N ARG A 285 -42.17 23.66 6.94
CA ARG A 285 -43.54 23.90 7.45
C ARG A 285 -43.57 24.98 8.52
N GLN A 286 -42.72 24.86 9.53
CA GLN A 286 -42.60 25.80 10.65
C GLN A 286 -41.28 26.53 10.59
N LEU A 287 -41.31 27.82 10.90
CA LEU A 287 -40.13 28.70 10.88
C LEU A 287 -40.13 29.57 12.14
N SER A 288 -39.02 29.61 12.87
CA SER A 288 -38.72 30.69 13.81
C SER A 288 -37.31 31.21 13.56
N ALA A 289 -37.15 32.51 13.39
CA ALA A 289 -35.86 33.15 13.19
C ALA A 289 -35.73 34.37 14.11
N SER A 290 -34.57 34.61 14.68
CA SER A 290 -34.27 35.85 15.38
C SER A 290 -32.82 36.27 15.15
N GLY A 291 -32.54 37.58 15.11
CA GLY A 291 -31.19 38.10 14.88
C GLY A 291 -31.15 39.61 14.90
N GLN A 292 -29.94 40.18 14.90
CA GLN A 292 -29.75 41.62 14.67
C GLN A 292 -29.74 41.90 13.17
N ILE A 293 -30.61 42.81 12.72
CA ILE A 293 -30.68 43.28 11.35
C ILE A 293 -30.06 44.66 11.21
N SER A 294 -29.42 44.88 10.08
CA SER A 294 -29.09 46.19 9.54
C SER A 294 -29.59 46.22 8.09
N VAL A 295 -30.67 46.96 7.86
CA VAL A 295 -31.22 47.26 6.55
C VAL A 295 -30.80 48.67 6.20
N GLY A 296 -30.21 48.85 5.04
CA GLY A 296 -29.89 50.18 4.54
C GLY A 296 -29.49 50.12 3.08
N ASP A 297 -29.83 51.17 2.34
CA ASP A 297 -29.36 51.43 0.98
C ASP A 297 -29.89 50.47 -0.13
N GLY A 298 -29.94 49.17 0.15
CA GLY A 298 -30.30 48.06 -0.76
C GLY A 298 -29.69 46.73 -0.32
N ARG A 299 -29.11 46.71 0.89
CA ARG A 299 -28.42 45.61 1.54
C ARG A 299 -29.14 45.27 2.85
N LEU A 300 -29.23 43.97 3.13
CA LEU A 300 -29.73 43.43 4.40
C LEU A 300 -28.60 42.59 5.00
N ASP A 301 -28.04 43.03 6.13
CA ASP A 301 -27.15 42.22 6.96
C ASP A 301 -27.94 41.70 8.18
N VAL A 302 -27.81 40.40 8.46
CA VAL A 302 -28.40 39.71 9.61
C VAL A 302 -27.28 39.02 10.36
N THR A 303 -27.01 39.44 11.60
CA THR A 303 -25.97 38.87 12.47
C THR A 303 -26.57 38.27 13.74
N GLY A 304 -25.90 37.28 14.31
CA GLY A 304 -26.42 36.58 15.50
C GLY A 304 -27.75 35.87 15.24
N LEU A 305 -27.94 35.36 14.03
CA LEU A 305 -29.12 34.58 13.64
C LEU A 305 -29.22 33.32 14.49
N ASP A 306 -30.36 33.10 15.15
CA ASP A 306 -30.84 31.80 15.64
C ASP A 306 -32.07 31.43 14.81
N LEU A 307 -31.97 30.31 14.09
CA LEU A 307 -32.94 29.83 13.11
C LEU A 307 -33.39 28.42 13.50
N ARG A 308 -34.70 28.18 13.53
CA ARG A 308 -35.30 26.85 13.54
C ARG A 308 -36.29 26.73 12.38
N ALA A 309 -36.16 25.65 11.62
CA ALA A 309 -36.97 25.35 10.46
C ALA A 309 -37.36 23.86 10.56
N ASP A 310 -38.61 23.58 10.93
CA ASP A 310 -39.05 22.26 11.39
C ASP A 310 -38.09 21.68 12.47
N ASP A 311 -37.49 20.51 12.25
CA ASP A 311 -36.52 19.87 13.16
C ASP A 311 -35.08 20.40 13.01
N LEU A 312 -34.81 21.26 12.02
CA LEU A 312 -33.48 21.82 11.74
C LEU A 312 -33.23 23.07 12.58
N ALA A 313 -32.11 23.11 13.30
CA ALA A 313 -31.62 24.29 14.00
C ALA A 313 -30.30 24.77 13.38
N ALA A 314 -30.15 26.08 13.19
CA ALA A 314 -28.92 26.71 12.70
C ALA A 314 -28.68 28.05 13.41
N THR A 315 -27.41 28.42 13.58
CA THR A 315 -27.01 29.75 14.05
C THR A 315 -26.01 30.39 13.08
N GLY A 316 -25.97 31.72 12.97
CA GLY A 316 -24.95 32.37 12.14
C GLY A 316 -25.25 33.79 11.67
N GLU A 317 -24.96 34.05 10.39
CA GLU A 317 -25.14 35.36 9.75
C GLU A 317 -25.49 35.21 8.26
N ILE A 318 -26.23 36.19 7.72
CA ILE A 318 -26.67 36.26 6.33
C ILE A 318 -26.54 37.71 5.86
N ALA A 319 -25.94 37.94 4.69
CA ALA A 319 -25.90 39.21 4.00
C ALA A 319 -26.50 39.06 2.60
N LEU A 320 -27.41 39.96 2.24
CA LEU A 320 -28.05 40.02 0.93
C LEU A 320 -27.81 41.41 0.31
N ASP A 321 -27.24 41.46 -0.90
CA ASP A 321 -27.15 42.65 -1.72
C ASP A 321 -28.06 42.50 -2.95
N GLY A 322 -29.08 43.35 -3.03
CA GLY A 322 -30.09 43.32 -4.09
C GLY A 322 -29.88 44.34 -5.22
N ARG A 323 -28.78 45.12 -5.20
CA ARG A 323 -28.57 46.24 -6.15
C ARG A 323 -27.91 45.83 -7.47
N SER A 324 -27.25 44.68 -7.50
CA SER A 324 -26.54 44.17 -8.68
C SER A 324 -27.49 43.53 -9.69
N GLU A 325 -27.09 43.50 -10.98
CA GLU A 325 -27.80 42.77 -12.04
C GLU A 325 -28.00 41.27 -11.72
N ARG A 326 -27.18 40.74 -10.81
CA ARG A 326 -27.24 39.39 -10.25
C ARG A 326 -27.15 39.54 -8.73
N PRO A 327 -28.24 39.39 -7.95
CA PRO A 327 -28.22 39.62 -6.50
C PRO A 327 -27.22 38.68 -5.81
N ARG A 328 -26.55 39.17 -4.77
CA ARG A 328 -25.52 38.41 -4.04
C ARG A 328 -26.01 38.00 -2.65
N LEU A 329 -25.93 36.71 -2.35
CA LEU A 329 -26.25 36.12 -1.04
C LEU A 329 -25.01 35.51 -0.38
N ASP A 330 -24.44 36.17 0.62
CA ASP A 330 -23.39 35.59 1.46
C ASP A 330 -24.02 35.06 2.77
N ALA A 331 -23.74 33.83 3.17
CA ALA A 331 -24.31 33.22 4.37
C ALA A 331 -23.27 32.36 5.10
N ARG A 332 -23.19 32.48 6.43
CA ARG A 332 -22.37 31.60 7.27
C ARG A 332 -23.25 30.97 8.34
N LEU A 333 -23.45 29.66 8.26
CA LEU A 333 -24.37 28.92 9.11
C LEU A 333 -23.65 27.79 9.84
N HIS A 334 -23.95 27.62 11.12
CA HIS A 334 -23.52 26.49 11.93
C HIS A 334 -24.74 25.66 12.36
N LEU A 335 -24.74 24.38 12.03
CA LEU A 335 -25.78 23.43 12.42
C LEU A 335 -25.15 22.43 13.41
N PRO A 336 -25.69 22.25 14.63
CA PRO A 336 -25.16 21.25 15.56
C PRO A 336 -25.38 19.82 15.03
N THR A 337 -26.53 19.57 14.41
CA THR A 337 -26.94 18.28 13.84
C THR A 337 -27.78 18.48 12.58
N LEU A 338 -27.56 17.67 11.55
CA LEU A 338 -28.40 17.57 10.37
C LEU A 338 -28.89 16.12 10.19
N ASP A 339 -30.21 15.90 10.21
CA ASP A 339 -30.79 14.60 9.90
C ASP A 339 -31.30 14.57 8.44
N LEU A 340 -30.69 13.71 7.61
CA LEU A 340 -31.04 13.55 6.20
C LEU A 340 -32.39 12.84 6.00
N ASP A 341 -32.92 12.14 7.01
CA ASP A 341 -34.27 11.57 6.93
C ASP A 341 -35.37 12.60 7.24
N ALA A 342 -35.04 13.64 8.01
CA ALA A 342 -35.90 14.78 8.27
C ALA A 342 -35.90 15.79 7.11
N LEU A 343 -34.88 15.78 6.24
CA LEU A 343 -34.86 16.60 5.03
C LEU A 343 -36.05 16.25 4.12
N PRO A 344 -36.90 17.22 3.76
CA PRO A 344 -38.04 16.95 2.90
C PRO A 344 -37.59 16.49 1.52
N ARG A 345 -38.01 15.28 1.13
CA ARG A 345 -37.76 14.77 -0.23
C ARG A 345 -38.61 15.57 -1.20
N GLY A 346 -37.97 16.48 -1.93
CA GLY A 346 -38.62 17.37 -2.90
C GLY A 346 -39.50 16.57 -3.86
N SER A 347 -40.78 16.94 -3.92
CA SER A 347 -41.75 16.35 -4.83
C SER A 347 -41.48 16.82 -6.26
N GLY A 348 -40.56 16.12 -6.94
CA GLY A 348 -40.43 16.21 -8.39
C GLY A 348 -41.81 16.07 -9.05
N ALA A 349 -42.15 17.00 -9.94
CA ALA A 349 -43.51 17.26 -10.40
C ALA A 349 -44.29 15.97 -10.76
N GLY A 350 -45.47 15.81 -10.15
CA GLY A 350 -46.25 14.57 -10.20
C GLY A 350 -46.82 14.24 -11.58
N GLY A 351 -46.06 13.50 -12.39
CA GLY A 351 -46.58 12.72 -13.51
C GLY A 351 -47.03 11.33 -13.04
N SER A 352 -48.32 11.13 -12.80
CA SER A 352 -48.87 9.78 -12.53
C SER A 352 -48.77 8.90 -13.78
N GLY A 353 -47.88 7.90 -13.75
CA GLY A 353 -47.68 6.94 -14.82
C GLY A 353 -47.03 5.65 -14.32
N SER A 354 -47.76 4.54 -14.46
CA SER A 354 -47.42 3.14 -14.15
C SER A 354 -45.94 2.72 -14.04
N SER A 355 -45.67 1.87 -13.05
CA SER A 355 -44.49 1.01 -12.90
C SER A 355 -43.96 0.44 -14.23
N GLY A 356 -42.69 0.73 -14.55
CA GLY A 356 -41.97 0.15 -15.69
C GLY A 356 -40.71 0.95 -16.07
N SER A 357 -39.55 0.29 -16.04
CA SER A 357 -38.22 0.79 -16.43
C SER A 357 -37.59 1.88 -15.54
N ALA A 358 -36.53 1.50 -14.80
CA ALA A 358 -35.50 2.47 -14.42
C ALA A 358 -34.83 3.00 -15.70
N GLY A 359 -34.72 4.32 -15.87
CA GLY A 359 -34.11 4.88 -17.08
C GLY A 359 -34.29 6.38 -17.35
N SER A 360 -35.35 7.03 -16.84
CA SER A 360 -35.50 8.49 -16.95
C SER A 360 -34.78 9.21 -15.80
N ALA A 361 -33.45 9.26 -15.88
CA ALA A 361 -32.65 10.12 -15.01
C ALA A 361 -33.08 11.59 -15.20
N GLY A 362 -33.31 12.30 -14.10
CA GLY A 362 -33.62 13.73 -14.15
C GLY A 362 -32.49 14.51 -14.81
N SER A 363 -32.83 15.46 -15.68
CA SER A 363 -31.85 16.35 -16.29
C SER A 363 -31.26 17.27 -15.24
N ILE A 364 -29.94 17.35 -15.17
CA ILE A 364 -29.19 18.26 -14.30
C ILE A 364 -29.27 19.65 -14.93
N ASP A 365 -30.16 20.49 -14.40
CA ASP A 365 -30.34 21.87 -14.83
C ASP A 365 -29.56 22.82 -13.92
N LEU A 366 -28.56 23.49 -14.49
CA LEU A 366 -27.76 24.52 -13.81
C LEU A 366 -28.25 25.95 -14.12
N SER A 367 -29.31 26.12 -14.91
CA SER A 367 -29.87 27.43 -15.27
C SER A 367 -30.20 28.32 -14.05
N PRO A 368 -30.66 27.80 -12.89
CA PRO A 368 -30.87 28.63 -11.70
C PRO A 368 -29.61 29.31 -11.17
N LEU A 369 -28.41 28.76 -11.40
CA LEU A 369 -27.15 29.41 -10.99
C LEU A 369 -26.85 30.67 -11.83
N ALA A 370 -27.52 30.84 -12.99
CA ALA A 370 -27.35 32.00 -13.84
C ALA A 370 -28.01 33.28 -13.28
N SER A 371 -28.97 33.19 -12.36
CA SER A 371 -29.76 34.35 -11.91
C SER A 371 -29.27 35.03 -10.62
N PHE A 372 -28.26 34.49 -9.93
CA PHE A 372 -27.72 35.08 -8.69
C PHE A 372 -26.24 34.71 -8.50
N ASP A 373 -25.59 35.35 -7.53
CA ASP A 373 -24.27 34.98 -7.00
C ASP A 373 -24.40 34.69 -5.50
N ALA A 374 -23.56 33.80 -4.94
CA ALA A 374 -23.64 33.44 -3.53
C ALA A 374 -22.33 32.95 -2.92
N GLY A 375 -22.14 33.18 -1.63
CA GLY A 375 -21.04 32.66 -0.83
C GLY A 375 -21.56 32.01 0.45
N VAL A 376 -21.77 30.69 0.44
CA VAL A 376 -22.43 29.94 1.53
C VAL A 376 -21.44 29.04 2.25
N ALA A 377 -21.12 29.34 3.51
CA ALA A 377 -20.35 28.48 4.39
C ALA A 377 -21.28 27.79 5.40
N ILE A 378 -21.23 26.46 5.48
CA ILE A 378 -22.04 25.62 6.34
C ILE A 378 -21.13 24.69 7.15
N GLY A 379 -21.06 24.91 8.46
CA GLY A 379 -20.39 24.03 9.40
C GLY A 379 -21.39 23.16 10.14
N ILE A 380 -21.39 21.84 9.90
CA ILE A 380 -22.30 20.88 10.51
C ILE A 380 -21.54 19.98 11.49
N GLY A 381 -21.92 20.01 12.77
CA GLY A 381 -21.27 19.21 13.81
C GLY A 381 -21.41 17.70 13.60
N ARG A 382 -22.61 17.25 13.21
CA ARG A 382 -22.92 15.84 12.93
C ARG A 382 -24.01 15.69 11.87
N ILE A 383 -23.84 14.74 10.94
CA ILE A 383 -24.89 14.35 9.99
C ILE A 383 -25.38 12.92 10.31
N THR A 384 -26.68 12.71 10.30
CA THR A 384 -27.36 11.42 10.53
C THR A 384 -28.39 11.12 9.44
N GLY A 385 -28.94 9.91 9.43
CA GLY A 385 -30.03 9.48 8.55
C GLY A 385 -29.73 8.17 7.83
N ALA A 386 -30.77 7.39 7.52
CA ALA A 386 -30.71 6.12 6.82
C ALA A 386 -30.11 6.23 5.41
N ALA A 387 -30.15 7.42 4.80
CA ALA A 387 -29.49 7.72 3.53
C ALA A 387 -27.95 7.54 3.57
N LEU A 388 -27.32 7.59 4.76
CA LEU A 388 -25.89 7.32 4.94
C LEU A 388 -25.58 5.80 4.92
N GLY A 389 -26.61 4.94 5.02
CA GLY A 389 -26.48 3.49 4.98
C GLY A 389 -25.49 2.96 6.01
N ALA A 390 -24.56 2.11 5.57
CA ALA A 390 -23.54 1.53 6.42
C ALA A 390 -22.46 2.52 6.89
N ALA A 391 -22.29 3.67 6.20
CA ALA A 391 -21.23 4.65 6.52
C ALA A 391 -21.37 5.27 7.92
N GLY A 392 -22.56 5.18 8.52
CA GLY A 392 -22.84 5.69 9.85
C GLY A 392 -22.92 7.22 9.88
N PRO A 393 -22.90 7.82 11.09
CA PRO A 393 -22.96 9.27 11.24
C PRO A 393 -21.65 9.92 10.78
N LEU A 394 -21.76 11.03 10.04
CA LEU A 394 -20.61 11.89 9.70
C LEU A 394 -20.41 12.93 10.80
N SER A 395 -19.19 13.38 11.05
CA SER A 395 -18.91 14.50 11.97
C SER A 395 -17.89 15.50 11.42
N ASP A 396 -17.82 16.67 12.04
CA ASP A 396 -16.90 17.77 11.69
C ASP A 396 -16.98 18.19 10.22
N VAL A 397 -18.20 18.25 9.67
CA VAL A 397 -18.45 18.55 8.26
C VAL A 397 -18.38 20.06 8.05
N ALA A 398 -17.36 20.53 7.36
CA ALA A 398 -17.22 21.93 6.94
C ALA A 398 -17.32 22.02 5.42
N LEU A 399 -18.35 22.72 4.93
CA LEU A 399 -18.65 22.89 3.52
C LEU A 399 -18.76 24.38 3.16
N THR A 400 -18.02 24.82 2.16
CA THR A 400 -18.08 26.18 1.61
C THR A 400 -18.44 26.10 0.13
N ALA A 401 -19.57 26.67 -0.27
CA ALA A 401 -20.05 26.71 -1.64
C ALA A 401 -20.11 28.15 -2.15
N VAL A 402 -19.42 28.44 -3.25
CA VAL A 402 -19.43 29.74 -3.92
C VAL A 402 -20.07 29.59 -5.29
N VAL A 403 -21.07 30.43 -5.59
CA VAL A 403 -21.66 30.58 -6.92
C VAL A 403 -21.23 31.94 -7.45
N GLU A 404 -20.38 31.95 -8.47
CA GLU A 404 -19.97 33.17 -9.17
C GLU A 404 -20.07 32.98 -10.68
N GLY A 405 -20.77 33.90 -11.37
CA GLY A 405 -20.90 33.89 -12.83
C GLY A 405 -21.64 32.68 -13.42
N GLY A 406 -22.46 31.99 -12.63
CA GLY A 406 -23.15 30.74 -13.03
C GLY A 406 -22.31 29.47 -12.86
N LYS A 407 -21.11 29.58 -12.31
CA LYS A 407 -20.28 28.44 -11.86
C LYS A 407 -20.42 28.25 -10.36
N LEU A 408 -20.58 27.01 -9.93
CA LEU A 408 -20.48 26.58 -8.54
C LEU A 408 -19.06 26.05 -8.24
N ASP A 409 -18.45 26.45 -7.14
CA ASP A 409 -17.24 25.85 -6.55
C ASP A 409 -17.58 25.46 -5.10
N ALA A 410 -17.64 24.15 -4.83
CA ALA A 410 -17.95 23.60 -3.52
C ALA A 410 -16.71 22.93 -2.92
N VAL A 411 -16.25 23.45 -1.79
CA VAL A 411 -15.14 22.92 -1.00
C VAL A 411 -15.69 22.21 0.23
N VAL A 412 -15.32 20.94 0.40
CA VAL A 412 -15.45 20.19 1.63
C VAL A 412 -14.09 20.26 2.33
N GLU A 413 -13.97 21.06 3.37
CA GLU A 413 -12.69 21.23 4.08
C GLU A 413 -12.32 19.96 4.86
N ARG A 414 -13.33 19.31 5.45
CA ARG A 414 -13.20 18.05 6.19
C ARG A 414 -14.57 17.41 6.40
N ILE A 415 -14.58 16.08 6.40
CA ILE A 415 -15.62 15.19 6.91
C ILE A 415 -14.89 14.06 7.64
N ALA A 416 -15.23 13.81 8.90
CA ALA A 416 -14.79 12.61 9.61
C ALA A 416 -15.82 11.48 9.40
N VAL A 417 -15.35 10.33 8.90
CA VAL A 417 -16.19 9.15 8.62
C VAL A 417 -15.34 7.88 8.64
N ALA A 418 -15.89 6.78 9.17
CA ALA A 418 -15.24 5.46 9.24
C ALA A 418 -13.79 5.47 9.81
N GLY A 419 -13.48 6.40 10.73
CA GLY A 419 -12.15 6.55 11.34
C GLY A 419 -11.12 7.34 10.51
N GLY A 420 -11.46 7.74 9.28
CA GLY A 420 -10.63 8.59 8.42
C GLY A 420 -11.20 10.00 8.24
N HIS A 421 -10.49 10.81 7.44
CA HIS A 421 -10.90 12.15 7.06
C HIS A 421 -10.98 12.28 5.53
N LEU A 422 -12.07 12.86 5.04
CA LEU A 422 -12.27 13.21 3.63
C LEU A 422 -12.37 14.72 3.47
N ALA A 423 -11.61 15.27 2.53
CA ALA A 423 -11.68 16.64 2.05
C ALA A 423 -11.84 16.63 0.52
N GLY A 424 -12.23 17.74 -0.07
CA GLY A 424 -12.28 17.85 -1.52
C GLY A 424 -12.79 19.18 -2.03
N ARG A 425 -12.67 19.38 -3.34
CA ARG A 425 -13.29 20.48 -4.09
C ARG A 425 -14.02 19.90 -5.29
N VAL A 426 -15.21 20.41 -5.58
CA VAL A 426 -16.00 20.10 -6.76
C VAL A 426 -16.49 21.40 -7.38
N ALA A 427 -16.03 21.68 -8.59
CA ALA A 427 -16.57 22.74 -9.43
C ALA A 427 -17.63 22.17 -10.38
N ALA A 428 -18.74 22.88 -10.55
CA ALA A 428 -19.79 22.57 -11.51
C ALA A 428 -20.09 23.80 -12.36
N GLN A 429 -20.16 23.61 -13.68
CA GLN A 429 -20.45 24.69 -14.62
C GLN A 429 -21.30 24.20 -15.81
N PRO A 430 -22.16 25.06 -16.40
CA PRO A 430 -22.87 24.75 -17.63
C PRO A 430 -21.91 24.40 -18.78
N ALA A 431 -22.28 23.45 -19.63
CA ALA A 431 -21.51 23.03 -20.79
C ALA A 431 -22.41 22.53 -21.93
N ASP A 432 -21.87 22.48 -23.14
CA ASP A 432 -22.58 21.88 -24.29
C ASP A 432 -22.91 20.42 -24.00
N GLY A 433 -24.20 20.11 -23.88
CA GLY A 433 -24.68 18.77 -23.52
C GLY A 433 -24.90 18.52 -22.02
N GLY A 434 -24.86 19.54 -21.16
CA GLY A 434 -25.33 19.45 -19.76
C GLY A 434 -24.48 20.21 -18.75
N ALA A 435 -24.09 19.52 -17.68
CA ALA A 435 -23.17 20.02 -16.66
C ALA A 435 -21.77 19.41 -16.87
N ARG A 436 -20.73 20.24 -16.73
CA ARG A 436 -19.36 19.79 -16.51
C ARG A 436 -19.07 19.83 -15.01
N LEU A 437 -18.55 18.72 -14.49
CA LEU A 437 -18.03 18.61 -13.13
C LEU A 437 -16.52 18.40 -13.19
N ASP A 438 -15.76 19.16 -12.42
CA ASP A 438 -14.32 18.98 -12.22
C ASP A 438 -14.05 18.97 -10.70
N GLY A 439 -13.25 18.04 -10.19
CA GLY A 439 -13.01 17.99 -8.76
C GLY A 439 -11.73 17.26 -8.35
N ARG A 440 -11.45 17.34 -7.05
CA ARG A 440 -10.38 16.60 -6.37
C ARG A 440 -10.88 16.14 -5.01
N LEU A 441 -10.58 14.90 -4.65
CA LEU A 441 -10.92 14.27 -3.39
C LEU A 441 -9.63 13.82 -2.70
N GLU A 442 -9.45 14.25 -1.46
CA GLU A 442 -8.34 13.85 -0.59
C GLU A 442 -8.91 13.06 0.58
N ALA A 443 -8.56 11.79 0.68
CA ALA A 443 -8.96 10.87 1.73
C ALA A 443 -7.70 10.47 2.52
N SER A 444 -7.79 10.43 3.86
CA SER A 444 -6.64 10.10 4.70
C SER A 444 -7.02 9.24 5.91
N GLY A 445 -6.18 8.23 6.18
CA GLY A 445 -6.21 7.45 7.42
C GLY A 445 -7.38 6.47 7.57
N PHE A 446 -8.10 6.14 6.50
CA PHE A 446 -9.24 5.21 6.55
C PHE A 446 -8.81 3.78 6.86
N ASP A 447 -9.47 3.11 7.81
CA ASP A 447 -9.18 1.70 8.05
C ASP A 447 -9.79 0.82 6.95
N VAL A 448 -8.96 -0.02 6.31
CA VAL A 448 -9.40 -0.88 5.18
C VAL A 448 -10.46 -1.90 5.60
N ALA A 449 -10.40 -2.45 6.81
CA ALA A 449 -11.37 -3.42 7.29
C ALA A 449 -12.70 -2.73 7.63
N ALA A 450 -12.66 -1.50 8.18
CA ALA A 450 -13.84 -0.66 8.35
C ALA A 450 -14.50 -0.34 7.01
N LEU A 451 -13.74 0.08 5.99
CA LEU A 451 -14.25 0.34 4.63
C LEU A 451 -14.86 -0.91 3.98
N ALA A 452 -14.22 -2.07 4.11
CA ALA A 452 -14.74 -3.34 3.58
C ALA A 452 -16.07 -3.74 4.24
N ALA A 453 -16.20 -3.53 5.56
CA ALA A 453 -17.44 -3.76 6.28
C ALA A 453 -18.60 -2.88 5.80
N LEU A 454 -18.35 -1.66 5.30
CA LEU A 454 -19.39 -0.78 4.73
C LEU A 454 -20.09 -1.41 3.50
N VAL A 455 -19.36 -2.19 2.70
CA VAL A 455 -19.88 -2.88 1.52
C VAL A 455 -20.19 -4.36 1.77
N GLY A 456 -20.18 -4.79 3.04
CA GLY A 456 -20.48 -6.17 3.44
C GLY A 456 -19.43 -7.19 3.00
N GLN A 457 -18.19 -6.76 2.72
CA GLN A 457 -17.09 -7.63 2.32
C GLN A 457 -16.06 -7.79 3.44
N SER A 458 -15.47 -8.98 3.54
CA SER A 458 -14.26 -9.21 4.33
C SER A 458 -13.06 -9.29 3.39
N LEU A 459 -12.18 -8.29 3.42
CA LEU A 459 -10.91 -8.35 2.69
C LEU A 459 -9.82 -9.00 3.55
N PRO A 460 -8.93 -9.81 2.98
CA PRO A 460 -7.77 -10.38 3.68
C PRO A 460 -6.65 -9.33 3.92
N VAL A 461 -6.99 -8.04 3.85
CA VAL A 461 -6.07 -6.90 3.90
C VAL A 461 -6.53 -5.96 5.01
N SER A 462 -5.59 -5.52 5.84
CA SER A 462 -5.77 -4.48 6.85
C SER A 462 -4.71 -3.38 6.66
N GLY A 463 -4.93 -2.20 7.25
CA GLY A 463 -4.03 -1.05 7.12
C GLY A 463 -4.78 0.28 7.04
N ALA A 464 -4.04 1.38 6.95
CA ALA A 464 -4.58 2.72 6.74
C ALA A 464 -4.52 3.10 5.25
N LEU A 465 -5.66 3.43 4.67
CA LEU A 465 -5.85 3.86 3.30
C LEU A 465 -5.91 5.40 3.22
N SER A 466 -5.16 5.95 2.27
CA SER A 466 -5.26 7.35 1.85
C SER A 466 -5.45 7.39 0.33
N ALA A 467 -6.09 8.44 -0.19
CA ALA A 467 -6.26 8.63 -1.62
C ALA A 467 -6.23 10.12 -1.98
N ASP A 468 -5.73 10.42 -3.16
CA ASP A 468 -5.72 11.76 -3.75
C ASP A 468 -6.15 11.57 -5.21
N VAL A 469 -7.39 11.96 -5.52
CA VAL A 469 -8.05 11.63 -6.79
C VAL A 469 -8.65 12.88 -7.39
N SER A 470 -8.11 13.31 -8.52
CA SER A 470 -8.74 14.28 -9.41
C SER A 470 -9.75 13.58 -10.32
N PHE A 471 -10.85 14.25 -10.65
CA PHE A 471 -11.85 13.72 -11.58
C PHE A 471 -12.50 14.81 -12.42
N ALA A 472 -13.00 14.44 -13.60
CA ALA A 472 -13.82 15.27 -14.46
C ALA A 472 -14.93 14.43 -15.10
N ALA A 473 -16.12 15.00 -15.27
CA ALA A 473 -17.27 14.38 -15.91
C ALA A 473 -18.11 15.41 -16.69
N LEU A 474 -18.83 14.96 -17.71
CA LEU A 474 -19.66 15.80 -18.58
C LEU A 474 -20.99 15.10 -18.92
N GLY A 475 -22.12 15.72 -18.58
CA GLY A 475 -23.42 15.20 -19.00
C GLY A 475 -24.63 15.95 -18.47
N ALA A 476 -25.75 15.83 -19.16
CA ALA A 476 -27.05 16.35 -18.73
C ALA A 476 -27.77 15.41 -17.75
N THR A 477 -27.27 14.19 -17.53
CA THR A 477 -27.89 13.18 -16.67
C THR A 477 -26.84 12.44 -15.85
N THR A 478 -27.25 11.84 -14.73
CA THR A 478 -26.38 11.00 -13.88
C THR A 478 -25.70 9.88 -14.67
N GLY A 479 -26.42 9.24 -15.61
CA GLY A 479 -25.86 8.19 -16.46
C GLY A 479 -24.78 8.68 -17.42
N GLN A 480 -24.94 9.88 -18.00
CA GLN A 480 -23.91 10.49 -18.85
C GLN A 480 -22.69 10.95 -18.03
N LEU A 481 -22.88 11.48 -16.81
CA LEU A 481 -21.77 11.79 -15.91
C LEU A 481 -20.98 10.54 -15.52
N GLN A 482 -21.66 9.42 -15.22
CA GLN A 482 -21.00 8.14 -14.94
C GLN A 482 -20.22 7.59 -16.14
N GLN A 483 -20.74 7.74 -17.37
CA GLN A 483 -20.08 7.25 -18.59
C GLN A 483 -18.92 8.13 -19.07
N SER A 484 -18.91 9.41 -18.69
CA SER A 484 -17.86 10.38 -19.04
C SER A 484 -16.86 10.62 -17.91
N LEU A 485 -17.04 9.98 -16.75
CA LEU A 485 -16.17 10.12 -15.61
C LEU A 485 -14.76 9.64 -15.96
N ASN A 486 -13.83 10.58 -16.04
CA ASN A 486 -12.40 10.30 -16.03
C ASN A 486 -11.85 10.71 -14.66
N ALA A 487 -11.01 9.86 -14.06
CA ALA A 487 -10.37 10.13 -12.79
C ALA A 487 -8.91 9.69 -12.83
N ALA A 488 -8.04 10.50 -12.23
CA ALA A 488 -6.60 10.31 -12.19
C ALA A 488 -6.06 10.67 -10.79
N GLY A 489 -5.10 9.91 -10.29
CA GLY A 489 -4.60 10.12 -8.94
C GLY A 489 -3.77 8.98 -8.38
N SER A 490 -3.75 8.92 -7.04
CA SER A 490 -3.04 7.89 -6.29
C SER A 490 -3.82 7.39 -5.08
N VAL A 491 -3.67 6.11 -4.76
CA VAL A 491 -4.18 5.48 -3.53
C VAL A 491 -2.99 4.86 -2.79
N GLU A 492 -2.84 5.18 -1.52
CA GLU A 492 -1.79 4.68 -0.64
C GLU A 492 -2.38 3.75 0.43
N LEU A 493 -1.76 2.59 0.62
CA LEU A 493 -1.96 1.70 1.76
C LEU A 493 -0.70 1.77 2.64
N ALA A 494 -0.84 2.23 3.88
CA ALA A 494 0.24 2.35 4.85
C ALA A 494 0.01 1.47 6.08
N ARG A 495 1.11 0.94 6.65
CA ARG A 495 1.09 -0.01 7.79
C ARG A 495 0.17 -1.21 7.53
N GLY A 496 0.11 -1.64 6.28
CA GLY A 496 -0.78 -2.69 5.85
C GLY A 496 -0.28 -4.07 6.22
N ARG A 497 -1.20 -5.03 6.18
CA ARG A 497 -0.92 -6.45 6.36
C ARG A 497 -1.90 -7.26 5.52
N VAL A 498 -1.38 -8.28 4.85
CA VAL A 498 -2.16 -9.25 4.07
C VAL A 498 -1.96 -10.62 4.70
N ASP A 499 -3.04 -11.32 5.02
CA ASP A 499 -3.04 -12.74 5.41
C ASP A 499 -3.72 -13.57 4.30
N GLY A 500 -3.68 -14.91 4.32
CA GLY A 500 -4.48 -15.73 3.40
C GLY A 500 -3.95 -15.86 1.97
N LEU A 501 -2.63 -15.86 1.77
CA LEU A 501 -1.99 -15.93 0.44
C LEU A 501 -2.11 -17.30 -0.25
N GLY A 502 -2.54 -18.35 0.47
CA GLY A 502 -2.55 -19.74 -0.01
C GLY A 502 -1.17 -20.40 -0.03
N LEU A 503 -0.17 -19.79 0.61
CA LEU A 503 1.24 -20.24 0.56
C LEU A 503 1.61 -21.17 1.71
N ALA A 504 0.82 -21.21 2.80
CA ALA A 504 1.09 -22.07 3.96
C ALA A 504 1.27 -23.55 3.58
N GLU A 505 0.34 -24.11 2.80
CA GLU A 505 0.35 -25.52 2.41
C GLU A 505 1.44 -25.83 1.37
N ALA A 506 1.65 -24.93 0.41
CA ALA A 506 2.65 -25.10 -0.65
C ALA A 506 4.09 -25.10 -0.12
N ILE A 507 4.36 -24.28 0.91
CA ILE A 507 5.71 -24.11 1.47
C ILE A 507 5.94 -25.00 2.70
N GLY A 508 4.90 -25.25 3.50
CA GLY A 508 4.96 -26.00 4.76
C GLY A 508 5.19 -25.13 6.00
N ASP A 509 4.98 -23.81 5.90
CA ASP A 509 5.19 -22.83 6.97
C ASP A 509 3.99 -21.85 7.04
N PRO A 510 3.23 -21.79 8.15
CA PRO A 510 2.11 -20.85 8.28
C PRO A 510 2.54 -19.38 8.25
N ALA A 511 3.80 -19.05 8.52
CA ALA A 511 4.31 -17.69 8.37
C ALA A 511 4.50 -17.28 6.89
N ALA A 512 4.48 -18.23 5.95
CA ALA A 512 4.51 -17.93 4.52
C ALA A 512 3.20 -17.33 4.00
N ASP A 513 2.11 -17.43 4.76
CA ASP A 513 0.77 -16.99 4.33
C ASP A 513 0.49 -15.50 4.58
N ARG A 514 1.49 -14.74 5.02
CA ARG A 514 1.35 -13.36 5.48
C ARG A 514 2.41 -12.42 4.93
N LEU A 515 1.98 -11.26 4.44
CA LEU A 515 2.80 -10.06 4.27
C LEU A 515 2.57 -9.10 5.43
N GLU A 516 3.66 -8.62 6.04
CA GLU A 516 3.67 -7.62 7.10
C GLU A 516 4.33 -6.32 6.60
N ASP A 517 4.13 -5.20 7.30
CA ASP A 517 4.69 -3.87 6.95
C ASP A 517 4.45 -3.45 5.48
N VAL A 518 3.25 -3.72 4.97
CA VAL A 518 2.86 -3.42 3.59
C VAL A 518 2.67 -1.91 3.43
N ALA A 519 3.50 -1.29 2.58
CA ALA A 519 3.43 0.11 2.19
C ALA A 519 3.34 0.18 0.67
N LEU A 520 2.16 0.46 0.12
CA LEU A 520 1.90 0.42 -1.33
C LEU A 520 1.28 1.73 -1.81
N VAL A 521 1.68 2.19 -2.99
CA VAL A 521 1.09 3.33 -3.69
C VAL A 521 0.66 2.87 -5.09
N ALA A 522 -0.65 2.86 -5.31
CA ALA A 522 -1.25 2.75 -6.64
C ALA A 522 -1.29 4.14 -7.29
N ARG A 523 -0.89 4.26 -8.56
CA ARG A 523 -1.04 5.46 -9.40
C ARG A 523 -1.74 5.12 -10.70
N PHE A 524 -2.65 6.00 -11.13
CA PHE A 524 -3.44 5.83 -12.33
C PHE A 524 -3.68 7.18 -13.02
N ASP A 525 -3.40 7.25 -14.33
CA ASP A 525 -3.55 8.48 -15.13
C ASP A 525 -4.97 8.66 -15.70
N SER A 526 -5.76 7.60 -15.70
CA SER A 526 -7.20 7.58 -16.00
C SER A 526 -7.82 6.29 -15.47
N LEU A 527 -9.16 6.20 -15.43
CA LEU A 527 -9.87 4.93 -15.18
C LEU A 527 -9.71 3.90 -16.32
N GLU A 528 -9.09 4.30 -17.42
CA GLU A 528 -8.86 3.48 -18.61
C GLU A 528 -7.41 3.00 -18.77
N ALA A 529 -6.46 3.64 -18.09
CA ALA A 529 -5.04 3.34 -18.18
C ALA A 529 -4.64 2.16 -17.26
N PRO A 530 -3.52 1.47 -17.55
CA PRO A 530 -2.92 0.53 -16.60
C PRO A 530 -2.59 1.22 -15.27
N VAL A 531 -2.92 0.55 -14.16
CA VAL A 531 -2.57 1.00 -12.81
C VAL A 531 -1.15 0.53 -12.51
N THR A 532 -0.31 1.44 -12.00
CA THR A 532 1.01 1.09 -11.47
C THR A 532 0.95 1.06 -9.94
N LEU A 533 1.26 -0.08 -9.34
CA LEU A 533 1.27 -0.30 -7.90
C LEU A 533 2.71 -0.54 -7.46
N SER A 534 3.28 0.41 -6.73
CA SER A 534 4.68 0.42 -6.29
C SER A 534 4.80 0.54 -4.79
N GLY A 535 5.72 -0.18 -4.15
CA GLY A 535 5.92 -0.07 -2.72
C GLY A 535 6.85 -1.13 -2.14
N SER A 536 6.71 -1.41 -0.85
CA SER A 536 7.48 -2.42 -0.14
C SER A 536 6.62 -3.21 0.84
N ALA A 537 7.11 -4.38 1.23
CA ALA A 537 6.52 -5.21 2.28
C ALA A 537 7.60 -6.13 2.89
N ARG A 538 7.23 -6.85 3.96
CA ARG A 538 8.03 -7.93 4.56
C ARG A 538 7.31 -9.26 4.43
N TRP A 539 8.03 -10.28 4.00
CA TRP A 539 7.56 -11.66 3.97
C TRP A 539 8.57 -12.51 4.73
N ARG A 540 8.08 -13.24 5.75
CA ARG A 540 8.91 -14.05 6.66
C ARG A 540 10.11 -13.26 7.24
N GLY A 541 9.88 -11.99 7.58
CA GLY A 541 10.89 -11.05 8.09
C GLY A 541 11.83 -10.41 7.04
N THR A 542 11.83 -10.89 5.79
CA THR A 542 12.68 -10.35 4.72
C THR A 542 11.98 -9.19 4.01
N PRO A 543 12.56 -7.97 3.95
CA PRO A 543 11.99 -6.86 3.20
C PRO A 543 12.22 -7.02 1.69
N PHE A 544 11.22 -6.60 0.92
CA PHE A 544 11.28 -6.54 -0.54
C PHE A 544 10.55 -5.31 -1.07
N ASP A 545 11.04 -4.82 -2.20
CA ASP A 545 10.38 -3.83 -3.04
C ASP A 545 9.53 -4.53 -4.10
N LEU A 546 8.34 -4.00 -4.33
CA LEU A 546 7.32 -4.52 -5.23
C LEU A 546 6.92 -3.44 -6.25
N SER A 547 6.86 -3.82 -7.51
CA SER A 547 6.26 -3.03 -8.58
C SER A 547 5.37 -3.94 -9.43
N LEU A 548 4.11 -3.56 -9.58
CA LEU A 548 3.09 -4.27 -10.34
C LEU A 548 2.45 -3.30 -11.32
N THR A 549 2.24 -3.73 -12.56
CA THR A 549 1.50 -2.99 -13.58
C THR A 549 0.41 -3.91 -14.12
N ALA A 550 -0.85 -3.47 -14.04
CA ALA A 550 -1.99 -4.27 -14.45
C ALA A 550 -3.17 -3.42 -14.97
N ASP A 551 -3.99 -3.99 -15.84
CA ASP A 551 -5.21 -3.35 -16.35
C ASP A 551 -6.38 -3.58 -15.37
N PRO A 552 -6.90 -2.56 -14.67
CA PRO A 552 -7.95 -2.72 -13.67
C PRO A 552 -9.26 -3.26 -14.27
N ARG A 553 -9.54 -2.99 -15.55
CA ARG A 553 -10.79 -3.42 -16.22
C ARG A 553 -10.87 -4.94 -16.38
N ARG A 554 -9.71 -5.61 -16.41
CA ARG A 554 -9.61 -7.07 -16.56
C ARG A 554 -9.88 -7.82 -15.25
N PHE A 555 -9.66 -7.22 -14.09
CA PHE A 555 -9.97 -7.88 -12.81
C PHE A 555 -11.48 -7.99 -12.53
N ALA A 556 -12.28 -7.07 -13.08
CA ALA A 556 -13.75 -7.11 -12.95
C ALA A 556 -14.39 -8.19 -13.85
N ALA A 557 -13.71 -8.61 -14.92
CA ALA A 557 -14.14 -9.65 -15.84
C ALA A 557 -13.34 -10.94 -15.59
N ALA A 558 -13.85 -11.80 -14.69
CA ALA A 558 -13.18 -13.03 -14.24
C ALA A 558 -12.49 -13.80 -15.39
N GLY A 559 -11.16 -13.92 -15.31
CA GLY A 559 -10.31 -14.57 -16.30
C GLY A 559 -8.87 -14.05 -16.28
N ALA A 560 -8.13 -14.30 -17.36
CA ALA A 560 -6.71 -13.95 -17.47
C ALA A 560 -6.47 -12.42 -17.61
N VAL A 561 -5.71 -11.87 -16.67
CA VAL A 561 -5.31 -10.47 -16.59
C VAL A 561 -3.84 -10.31 -17.01
N PRO A 562 -3.48 -9.37 -17.91
CA PRO A 562 -2.08 -9.04 -18.17
C PRO A 562 -1.45 -8.40 -16.92
N LEU A 563 -0.32 -8.94 -16.48
CA LEU A 563 0.40 -8.55 -15.28
C LEU A 563 1.90 -8.45 -15.58
N GLY A 564 2.44 -7.23 -15.45
CA GLY A 564 3.87 -7.01 -15.28
C GLY A 564 4.18 -6.93 -13.79
N ALA A 565 5.11 -7.75 -13.29
CA ALA A 565 5.50 -7.80 -11.89
C ALA A 565 7.02 -7.77 -11.76
N LYS A 566 7.51 -6.98 -10.80
CA LYS A 566 8.91 -6.99 -10.36
C LYS A 566 8.95 -6.97 -8.84
N LEU A 567 9.64 -7.97 -8.30
CA LEU A 567 9.92 -8.18 -6.90
C LEU A 567 11.44 -8.10 -6.71
N SER A 568 11.93 -7.38 -5.71
CA SER A 568 13.37 -7.23 -5.47
C SER A 568 13.69 -7.20 -3.99
N SER A 569 14.71 -7.94 -3.57
CA SER A 569 15.21 -8.00 -2.21
C SER A 569 16.74 -8.03 -2.20
N ARG A 570 17.37 -8.09 -1.03
CA ARG A 570 18.83 -8.27 -0.92
C ARG A 570 19.31 -9.67 -1.33
N LEU A 571 18.43 -10.67 -1.32
CA LEU A 571 18.77 -12.09 -1.54
C LEU A 571 18.45 -12.56 -2.96
N ALA A 572 17.32 -12.08 -3.50
CA ALA A 572 16.81 -12.43 -4.80
C ALA A 572 15.99 -11.29 -5.45
N SER A 573 15.95 -11.29 -6.77
CA SER A 573 15.01 -10.52 -7.59
C SER A 573 14.24 -11.47 -8.51
N LEU A 574 12.99 -11.13 -8.78
CA LEU A 574 12.09 -11.85 -9.65
C LEU A 574 11.35 -10.83 -10.52
N SER A 575 11.29 -11.08 -11.82
CA SER A 575 10.39 -10.37 -12.73
C SER A 575 9.54 -11.36 -13.50
N PHE A 576 8.30 -10.97 -13.75
CA PHE A 576 7.31 -11.70 -14.52
C PHE A 576 6.59 -10.73 -15.45
N ASP A 577 6.45 -11.09 -16.72
CA ASP A 577 5.72 -10.32 -17.72
C ASP A 577 4.83 -11.28 -18.50
N GLY A 578 3.52 -11.19 -18.30
CA GLY A 578 2.60 -12.17 -18.86
C GLY A 578 1.15 -11.99 -18.44
N THR A 579 0.45 -13.11 -18.28
CA THR A 579 -0.96 -13.18 -17.89
C THR A 579 -1.14 -14.05 -16.66
N VAL A 580 -2.05 -13.65 -15.77
CA VAL A 580 -2.43 -14.40 -14.56
C VAL A 580 -3.95 -14.50 -14.51
N ASP A 581 -4.46 -15.72 -14.36
CA ASP A 581 -5.85 -16.03 -14.05
C ASP A 581 -5.90 -16.55 -12.60
N ALA A 582 -6.18 -15.65 -11.67
CA ALA A 582 -6.23 -15.96 -10.24
C ALA A 582 -7.39 -16.91 -9.90
N GLY A 583 -8.50 -16.87 -10.64
CA GLY A 583 -9.66 -17.74 -10.42
C GLY A 583 -9.40 -19.19 -10.87
N ALA A 584 -8.59 -19.37 -11.92
CA ALA A 584 -8.17 -20.69 -12.40
C ALA A 584 -6.85 -21.19 -11.80
N GLY A 585 -6.15 -20.37 -11.00
CA GLY A 585 -4.82 -20.68 -10.49
C GLY A 585 -3.77 -20.86 -11.59
N ARG A 586 -3.83 -20.06 -12.66
CA ARG A 586 -2.94 -20.18 -13.84
C ARG A 586 -2.13 -18.92 -14.08
N ALA A 587 -0.90 -19.08 -14.54
CA ALA A 587 -0.05 -17.99 -14.99
C ALA A 587 0.75 -18.39 -16.23
N ALA A 588 0.88 -17.51 -17.21
CA ALA A 588 1.68 -17.75 -18.42
C ALA A 588 2.39 -16.46 -18.85
N GLY A 589 3.73 -16.48 -18.96
CA GLY A 589 4.53 -15.28 -19.19
C GLY A 589 6.03 -15.52 -19.22
N ARG A 590 6.82 -14.49 -19.53
CA ARG A 590 8.26 -14.52 -19.36
C ARG A 590 8.60 -14.35 -17.88
N ILE A 591 9.53 -15.14 -17.37
CA ILE A 591 10.11 -15.02 -16.03
C ILE A 591 11.62 -14.77 -16.14
N ASP A 592 12.16 -13.96 -15.24
CA ASP A 592 13.59 -13.85 -14.93
C ASP A 592 13.74 -13.76 -13.41
N LEU A 593 14.36 -14.77 -12.81
CA LEU A 593 14.68 -14.87 -11.39
C LEU A 593 16.20 -14.91 -11.25
N ALA A 594 16.74 -14.08 -10.36
CA ALA A 594 18.16 -14.02 -10.03
C ALA A 594 18.36 -14.00 -8.51
N ALA A 595 19.29 -14.79 -8.00
CA ALA A 595 19.62 -14.86 -6.57
C ALA A 595 21.11 -15.12 -6.33
N ALA A 596 21.59 -14.72 -5.15
CA ALA A 596 23.00 -14.85 -4.78
C ALA A 596 23.47 -16.31 -4.68
N SER A 597 22.60 -17.22 -4.22
CA SER A 597 22.84 -18.66 -4.21
C SER A 597 21.53 -19.45 -4.14
N LEU A 598 21.61 -20.77 -4.38
CA LEU A 598 20.47 -21.67 -4.16
C LEU A 598 20.13 -21.79 -2.66
N GLU A 599 21.12 -21.63 -1.78
CA GLU A 599 20.94 -21.49 -0.33
C GLU A 599 20.07 -20.27 -0.01
N ALA A 600 20.36 -19.09 -0.59
CA ALA A 600 19.59 -17.88 -0.36
C ALA A 600 18.12 -18.00 -0.81
N LEU A 601 17.85 -18.77 -1.86
CA LEU A 601 16.48 -19.12 -2.28
C LEU A 601 15.82 -20.11 -1.32
N SER A 602 16.57 -21.09 -0.82
CA SER A 602 16.08 -22.08 0.16
C SER A 602 15.74 -21.43 1.51
N ASP A 603 16.59 -20.53 2.00
CA ASP A 603 16.38 -19.77 3.24
C ASP A 603 15.13 -18.88 3.12
N LEU A 604 15.00 -18.18 1.98
CA LEU A 604 13.82 -17.37 1.64
C LEU A 604 12.54 -18.22 1.60
N ALA A 605 12.62 -19.43 1.05
CA ALA A 605 11.54 -20.43 1.06
C ALA A 605 11.39 -21.19 2.40
N GLY A 606 12.24 -20.94 3.39
CA GLY A 606 12.14 -21.54 4.73
C GLY A 606 12.60 -23.00 4.84
N ARG A 607 13.36 -23.49 3.85
CA ARG A 607 13.86 -24.87 3.80
C ARG A 607 15.35 -24.93 4.16
N PRO A 608 15.82 -26.00 4.83
CA PRO A 608 17.22 -26.14 5.19
C PRO A 608 18.10 -26.09 3.94
N SER A 609 19.04 -25.14 3.91
CA SER A 609 19.97 -24.86 2.82
C SER A 609 21.24 -25.73 2.86
N SER A 610 21.43 -26.52 3.92
CA SER A 610 22.61 -27.34 4.15
C SER A 610 22.85 -28.34 3.02
N GLY A 611 23.94 -28.16 2.29
CA GLY A 611 24.38 -29.07 1.23
C GLY A 611 23.95 -28.71 -0.19
N LEU A 612 23.40 -27.51 -0.40
CA LEU A 612 23.19 -26.95 -1.73
C LEU A 612 24.50 -26.38 -2.31
N PRO A 613 24.70 -26.36 -3.64
CA PRO A 613 25.90 -25.79 -4.24
C PRO A 613 25.93 -24.24 -4.09
N PRO A 614 27.07 -23.65 -3.69
CA PRO A 614 27.22 -22.21 -3.56
C PRO A 614 27.41 -21.53 -4.92
N GLY A 615 27.01 -20.26 -5.03
CA GLY A 615 27.20 -19.42 -6.22
C GLY A 615 25.90 -19.03 -6.94
N GLU A 616 26.00 -18.02 -7.81
CA GLU A 616 24.86 -17.33 -8.43
C GLU A 616 23.85 -18.31 -9.07
N VAL A 617 22.56 -18.03 -8.83
CA VAL A 617 21.44 -18.68 -9.50
C VAL A 617 20.73 -17.67 -10.40
N ARG A 618 20.59 -18.00 -11.68
CA ARG A 618 19.65 -17.33 -12.60
C ARG A 618 18.77 -18.35 -13.31
N ILE A 619 17.49 -18.04 -13.41
CA ILE A 619 16.47 -18.84 -14.09
C ILE A 619 15.63 -17.89 -14.93
N ALA A 620 15.73 -17.98 -16.25
CA ALA A 620 14.92 -17.18 -17.17
C ALA A 620 14.28 -18.08 -18.25
N GLY A 621 13.08 -17.74 -18.72
CA GLY A 621 12.38 -18.50 -19.75
C GLY A 621 10.91 -18.12 -19.88
N THR A 622 10.14 -18.92 -20.62
CA THR A 622 8.68 -18.78 -20.74
C THR A 622 7.99 -19.74 -19.78
N LEU A 623 7.42 -19.19 -18.71
CA LEU A 623 6.66 -19.90 -17.69
C LEU A 623 5.24 -20.19 -18.19
N ALA A 624 4.77 -21.41 -17.96
CA ALA A 624 3.36 -21.76 -17.93
C ALA A 624 3.10 -22.58 -16.66
N ALA A 625 2.30 -22.04 -15.75
CA ALA A 625 1.95 -22.62 -14.46
C ALA A 625 0.43 -22.80 -14.34
N GLY A 626 0.03 -23.88 -13.70
CA GLY A 626 -1.33 -24.19 -13.27
C GLY A 626 -1.32 -25.03 -12.00
N ALA A 627 -2.49 -25.34 -11.45
CA ALA A 627 -2.63 -26.05 -10.17
C ALA A 627 -1.79 -27.34 -10.06
N ASP A 628 -1.79 -28.19 -11.10
CA ASP A 628 -1.15 -29.50 -11.08
C ASP A 628 0.23 -29.56 -11.76
N ALA A 629 0.66 -28.48 -12.43
CA ALA A 629 1.88 -28.50 -13.25
C ALA A 629 2.49 -27.11 -13.49
N VAL A 630 3.82 -27.05 -13.49
CA VAL A 630 4.62 -25.87 -13.85
C VAL A 630 5.63 -26.25 -14.91
N SER A 631 5.70 -25.51 -16.01
CA SER A 631 6.69 -25.70 -17.07
C SER A 631 7.39 -24.39 -17.43
N LEU A 632 8.68 -24.49 -17.75
CA LEU A 632 9.52 -23.42 -18.27
C LEU A 632 10.10 -23.87 -19.61
N THR A 633 9.68 -23.24 -20.70
CA THR A 633 10.24 -23.49 -22.05
C THR A 633 11.23 -22.39 -22.44
N ASP A 634 12.14 -22.70 -23.37
CA ASP A 634 13.26 -21.82 -23.75
C ASP A 634 14.11 -21.40 -22.53
N GLY A 635 14.18 -22.28 -21.53
CA GLY A 635 14.82 -22.01 -20.24
C GLY A 635 16.31 -21.76 -20.39
N ARG A 636 16.81 -20.81 -19.61
CA ARG A 636 18.23 -20.53 -19.40
C ARG A 636 18.48 -20.56 -17.89
N PHE A 637 19.36 -21.46 -17.48
CA PHE A 637 19.67 -21.72 -16.09
C PHE A 637 21.16 -21.51 -15.89
N ARG A 638 21.54 -20.57 -15.02
CA ARG A 638 22.90 -20.49 -14.48
C ARG A 638 22.84 -21.00 -13.05
N LEU A 639 23.54 -22.08 -12.76
CA LEU A 639 23.56 -22.73 -11.46
C LEU A 639 25.01 -22.90 -11.01
N ALA A 640 25.41 -22.17 -9.97
CA ALA A 640 26.78 -22.22 -9.44
C ALA A 640 27.87 -22.02 -10.53
N GLY A 641 27.60 -21.13 -11.49
CA GLY A 641 28.48 -20.85 -12.64
C GLY A 641 28.39 -21.82 -13.82
N THR A 642 27.60 -22.90 -13.74
CA THR A 642 27.27 -23.77 -14.88
C THR A 642 26.09 -23.21 -15.67
N ASP A 643 26.26 -23.01 -16.98
CA ASP A 643 25.20 -22.57 -17.89
C ASP A 643 24.51 -23.76 -18.60
N LEU A 644 23.19 -23.84 -18.45
CA LEU A 644 22.32 -24.84 -19.07
C LEU A 644 21.16 -24.15 -19.80
N SER A 645 20.67 -24.79 -20.86
CA SER A 645 19.53 -24.29 -21.64
C SER A 645 18.57 -25.42 -22.03
N GLY A 646 17.28 -25.14 -22.14
CA GLY A 646 16.27 -26.12 -22.55
C GLY A 646 15.00 -26.10 -21.69
N ASP A 647 14.22 -27.16 -21.78
CA ASP A 647 12.87 -27.21 -21.20
C ASP A 647 12.85 -27.97 -19.87
N VAL A 648 12.12 -27.43 -18.90
CA VAL A 648 11.88 -28.04 -17.58
C VAL A 648 10.39 -28.04 -17.27
N ALA A 649 9.88 -29.15 -16.75
CA ALA A 649 8.51 -29.27 -16.27
C ALA A 649 8.47 -30.01 -14.93
N VAL A 650 7.56 -29.61 -14.06
CA VAL A 650 7.29 -30.20 -12.75
C VAL A 650 5.80 -30.48 -12.66
N GLY A 651 5.43 -31.76 -12.59
CA GLY A 651 4.09 -32.19 -12.18
C GLY A 651 4.00 -32.17 -10.65
N LEU A 652 2.94 -31.56 -10.11
CA LEU A 652 2.70 -31.37 -8.68
C LEU A 652 1.60 -32.30 -8.13
N ALA A 653 0.80 -32.93 -9.00
CA ALA A 653 -0.24 -33.88 -8.59
C ALA A 653 0.38 -35.15 -7.96
N GLY A 654 0.25 -35.30 -6.64
CA GLY A 654 0.72 -36.46 -5.89
C GLY A 654 2.19 -36.33 -5.45
N ARG A 655 3.05 -37.30 -5.84
CA ARG A 655 4.51 -37.16 -5.65
C ARG A 655 5.04 -36.26 -6.77
N PRO A 656 5.81 -35.19 -6.46
CA PRO A 656 6.31 -34.30 -7.49
C PRO A 656 7.14 -35.04 -8.54
N LYS A 657 6.87 -34.78 -9.82
CA LYS A 657 7.63 -35.35 -10.94
C LYS A 657 8.34 -34.27 -11.74
N LEU A 658 9.67 -34.25 -11.68
CA LEU A 658 10.52 -33.42 -12.52
C LEU A 658 10.71 -34.07 -13.90
N THR A 659 10.67 -33.28 -14.96
CA THR A 659 11.10 -33.68 -16.31
C THR A 659 11.94 -32.56 -16.89
N ALA A 660 13.15 -32.86 -17.37
CA ALA A 660 14.04 -31.85 -17.93
C ALA A 660 14.78 -32.35 -19.17
N ARG A 661 14.90 -31.50 -20.18
CA ARG A 661 15.78 -31.71 -21.34
C ARG A 661 16.68 -30.51 -21.49
N LEU A 662 17.95 -30.69 -21.11
CA LEU A 662 18.92 -29.60 -20.98
C LEU A 662 20.12 -29.84 -21.90
N ALA A 663 20.68 -28.75 -22.41
CA ALA A 663 21.95 -28.70 -23.12
C ALA A 663 22.89 -27.72 -22.43
N GLY A 664 24.15 -28.11 -22.26
CA GLY A 664 25.20 -27.29 -21.65
C GLY A 664 26.50 -27.36 -22.44
N GLU A 665 27.26 -26.26 -22.47
CA GLU A 665 28.57 -26.25 -23.12
C GLU A 665 29.63 -26.89 -22.21
N ALA A 666 29.80 -26.38 -20.99
CA ALA A 666 30.66 -26.95 -19.97
C ALA A 666 29.87 -27.14 -18.66
N VAL A 667 29.72 -28.39 -18.23
CA VAL A 667 29.01 -28.76 -17.00
C VAL A 667 30.02 -29.20 -15.94
N ASP A 668 30.17 -28.42 -14.88
CA ASP A 668 31.07 -28.75 -13.77
C ASP A 668 30.32 -29.51 -12.67
N LEU A 669 30.44 -30.85 -12.73
CA LEU A 669 29.85 -31.72 -11.71
C LEU A 669 30.58 -31.61 -10.38
N GLY A 670 31.85 -31.17 -10.36
CA GLY A 670 32.58 -30.92 -9.13
C GLY A 670 31.93 -29.79 -8.33
N VAL A 671 31.63 -28.66 -8.98
CA VAL A 671 30.96 -27.51 -8.35
C VAL A 671 29.51 -27.83 -7.97
N LEU A 672 28.76 -28.50 -8.85
CA LEU A 672 27.36 -28.86 -8.57
C LEU A 672 27.21 -29.90 -7.44
N LEU A 673 28.18 -30.79 -7.24
CA LEU A 673 28.20 -31.78 -6.17
C LEU A 673 28.93 -31.32 -4.89
N ALA A 674 29.65 -30.19 -4.94
CA ALA A 674 30.40 -29.68 -3.79
C ALA A 674 29.53 -29.40 -2.55
N GLY A 675 28.27 -29.01 -2.75
CA GLY A 675 27.31 -28.87 -1.66
C GLY A 675 27.01 -30.20 -0.96
N ALA A 676 26.73 -31.26 -1.73
CA ALA A 676 26.36 -32.57 -1.19
C ALA A 676 27.49 -33.24 -0.37
N ALA A 677 28.75 -32.81 -0.57
CA ALA A 677 29.93 -33.31 0.13
C ALA A 677 30.12 -32.73 1.55
N GLY A 678 29.03 -32.43 2.26
CA GLY A 678 28.98 -32.22 3.71
C GLY A 678 29.82 -31.05 4.24
N SER A 679 29.14 -29.96 4.61
CA SER A 679 29.69 -28.87 5.41
C SER A 679 30.08 -29.33 6.82
N GLY A 680 31.22 -30.02 6.94
CA GLY A 680 31.97 -30.11 8.18
C GLY A 680 32.56 -28.75 8.49
N ASP A 681 32.21 -28.19 9.65
CA ASP A 681 32.61 -26.85 10.10
C ASP A 681 34.15 -26.71 10.12
N VAL A 682 34.69 -25.93 9.17
CA VAL A 682 36.09 -25.48 9.18
C VAL A 682 36.10 -23.95 9.17
N PRO A 683 36.21 -23.30 10.35
CA PRO A 683 36.30 -21.85 10.45
C PRO A 683 37.48 -21.32 9.61
N GLY A 684 37.23 -20.20 8.91
CA GLY A 684 38.13 -19.68 7.88
C GLY A 684 39.60 -19.59 8.28
N GLY A 685 40.43 -20.42 7.66
CA GLY A 685 41.88 -20.40 7.73
C GLY A 685 42.46 -20.24 6.32
N SER A 686 43.39 -19.29 6.16
CA SER A 686 43.97 -18.90 4.87
C SER A 686 44.55 -20.08 4.07
N ALA A 687 44.56 -19.94 2.74
CA ALA A 687 45.03 -20.93 1.78
C ALA A 687 46.48 -21.39 2.03
N GLY A 688 46.62 -22.47 2.81
CA GLY A 688 47.77 -23.36 2.82
C GLY A 688 47.32 -24.71 2.29
N ALA A 689 48.08 -25.29 1.35
CA ALA A 689 47.72 -26.55 0.70
C ALA A 689 47.69 -27.72 1.71
N ALA A 690 46.51 -27.97 2.30
CA ALA A 690 46.25 -29.17 3.07
C ALA A 690 46.21 -30.36 2.10
N ALA A 691 47.17 -31.27 2.23
CA ALA A 691 47.18 -32.51 1.46
C ALA A 691 45.89 -33.30 1.73
N PRO A 692 45.27 -33.94 0.72
CA PRO A 692 44.01 -34.66 0.88
C PRO A 692 44.12 -35.73 1.96
N SER A 693 43.14 -35.81 2.86
CA SER A 693 43.12 -36.77 3.97
C SER A 693 43.26 -38.20 3.43
N PRO A 694 44.27 -38.99 3.86
CA PRO A 694 44.70 -40.20 3.17
C PRO A 694 43.82 -41.45 3.43
N GLY A 695 42.54 -41.29 3.76
CA GLY A 695 41.59 -42.38 4.07
C GLY A 695 40.27 -42.30 3.28
N TRP A 696 39.42 -43.31 3.43
CA TRP A 696 38.01 -43.29 2.97
C TRP A 696 37.14 -42.62 4.03
N SER A 697 36.17 -41.80 3.63
CA SER A 697 35.30 -41.08 4.57
C SER A 697 34.35 -42.00 5.34
N ASP A 698 34.21 -41.73 6.63
CA ASP A 698 33.20 -42.33 7.52
C ASP A 698 31.91 -41.49 7.61
N ALA A 699 31.85 -40.35 6.89
CA ALA A 699 30.66 -39.50 6.90
C ALA A 699 29.44 -40.25 6.34
N PRO A 700 28.26 -40.14 6.99
CA PRO A 700 27.02 -40.71 6.47
C PRO A 700 26.66 -40.14 5.09
N LEU A 701 26.23 -41.01 4.19
CA LEU A 701 25.67 -40.67 2.89
C LEU A 701 24.20 -40.29 3.05
N ASP A 702 23.89 -38.99 3.05
CA ASP A 702 22.51 -38.53 2.99
C ASP A 702 21.97 -38.63 1.56
N LEU A 703 21.04 -39.56 1.37
CA LEU A 703 20.32 -39.76 0.12
C LEU A 703 18.79 -39.71 0.34
N GLY A 704 18.34 -39.20 1.49
CA GLY A 704 16.91 -39.13 1.83
C GLY A 704 16.09 -38.32 0.80
N GLY A 705 16.72 -37.34 0.16
CA GLY A 705 16.13 -36.55 -0.91
C GLY A 705 15.70 -37.35 -2.15
N LEU A 706 16.28 -38.51 -2.44
CA LEU A 706 15.88 -39.33 -3.60
C LEU A 706 14.47 -39.94 -3.45
N ALA A 707 13.95 -40.01 -2.22
CA ALA A 707 12.62 -40.56 -1.94
C ALA A 707 11.50 -39.50 -1.94
N SER A 708 11.80 -38.20 -2.04
CA SER A 708 10.78 -37.13 -1.94
C SER A 708 10.16 -36.71 -3.28
N PHE A 709 10.78 -37.04 -4.41
CA PHE A 709 10.29 -36.74 -5.77
C PHE A 709 10.69 -37.84 -6.76
N ASP A 710 10.03 -37.87 -7.92
CA ASP A 710 10.43 -38.67 -9.08
C ASP A 710 10.99 -37.73 -10.18
N ALA A 711 11.85 -38.22 -11.07
CA ALA A 711 12.50 -37.38 -12.08
C ALA A 711 12.82 -38.13 -13.39
N ASP A 712 12.71 -37.44 -14.53
CA ASP A 712 13.24 -37.87 -15.84
C ASP A 712 14.08 -36.71 -16.43
N VAL A 713 15.40 -36.76 -16.29
CA VAL A 713 16.32 -35.67 -16.65
C VAL A 713 17.29 -36.15 -17.73
N ALA A 714 17.31 -35.47 -18.89
CA ALA A 714 18.29 -35.67 -19.95
C ALA A 714 19.16 -34.43 -20.11
N ILE A 715 20.48 -34.60 -20.06
CA ILE A 715 21.48 -33.53 -20.21
C ILE A 715 22.43 -33.92 -21.35
N ARG A 716 22.50 -33.08 -22.39
CA ARG A 716 23.50 -33.16 -23.46
C ARG A 716 24.59 -32.13 -23.17
N ALA A 717 25.79 -32.59 -22.86
CA ALA A 717 26.91 -31.72 -22.55
C ALA A 717 28.01 -31.82 -23.62
N SER A 718 28.50 -30.69 -24.11
CA SER A 718 29.69 -30.66 -24.98
C SER A 718 30.95 -31.04 -24.20
N GLU A 719 31.03 -30.62 -22.93
CA GLU A 719 32.07 -30.96 -21.97
C GLU A 719 31.48 -31.12 -20.56
N VAL A 720 31.94 -32.14 -19.83
CA VAL A 720 31.68 -32.41 -18.42
C VAL A 720 33.03 -32.44 -17.69
N ARG A 721 33.10 -31.72 -16.57
CA ARG A 721 34.25 -31.72 -15.66
C ARG A 721 33.87 -32.34 -14.33
N PHE A 722 34.76 -33.18 -13.80
CA PHE A 722 34.65 -33.72 -12.45
C PHE A 722 36.06 -33.83 -11.85
N ASP A 723 36.35 -33.00 -10.85
CA ASP A 723 37.70 -32.78 -10.32
C ASP A 723 38.70 -32.47 -11.46
N ARG A 724 39.65 -33.36 -11.75
CA ARG A 724 40.62 -33.21 -12.85
C ARG A 724 40.20 -33.87 -14.16
N ILE A 725 39.11 -34.63 -14.16
CA ILE A 725 38.67 -35.42 -15.31
C ILE A 725 37.79 -34.56 -16.22
N THR A 726 38.16 -34.47 -17.50
CA THR A 726 37.36 -33.80 -18.54
C THR A 726 36.89 -34.83 -19.56
N ALA A 727 35.58 -34.93 -19.76
CA ALA A 727 34.93 -35.81 -20.74
C ALA A 727 33.99 -34.99 -21.64
N GLY A 728 33.90 -35.26 -22.93
CA GLY A 728 33.07 -34.45 -23.83
C GLY A 728 33.18 -34.80 -25.31
N PRO A 729 32.06 -34.89 -26.06
CA PRO A 729 30.67 -34.79 -25.60
C PRO A 729 30.24 -35.98 -24.72
N VAL A 730 29.09 -35.83 -24.07
CA VAL A 730 28.39 -36.89 -23.33
C VAL A 730 26.88 -36.61 -23.28
N ASP A 731 26.08 -37.66 -23.50
CA ASP A 731 24.65 -37.67 -23.24
C ASP A 731 24.38 -38.40 -21.92
N LEU A 732 23.82 -37.69 -20.94
CA LEU A 732 23.50 -38.20 -19.61
C LEU A 732 21.99 -38.23 -19.42
N VAL A 733 21.44 -39.41 -19.13
CA VAL A 733 20.00 -39.59 -18.83
C VAL A 733 19.87 -40.18 -17.44
N SER A 734 19.22 -39.43 -16.54
CA SER A 734 18.96 -39.79 -15.14
C SER A 734 17.46 -39.94 -14.90
N ARG A 735 17.04 -41.06 -14.34
CA ARG A 735 15.69 -41.29 -13.82
C ARG A 735 15.71 -41.49 -12.32
N ILE A 736 14.84 -40.81 -11.59
CA ILE A 736 14.52 -41.12 -10.19
C ILE A 736 13.10 -41.67 -10.16
N GLU A 737 12.93 -42.87 -9.63
CA GLU A 737 11.63 -43.51 -9.45
C GLU A 737 11.61 -44.23 -8.10
N ALA A 738 10.67 -43.86 -7.22
CA ALA A 738 10.45 -44.51 -5.92
C ALA A 738 11.70 -44.66 -5.01
N GLY A 739 12.62 -43.68 -5.02
CA GLY A 739 13.87 -43.72 -4.24
C GLY A 739 15.06 -44.36 -4.95
N GLN A 740 14.89 -44.81 -6.20
CA GLN A 740 15.97 -45.37 -7.02
C GLN A 740 16.37 -44.39 -8.12
N LEU A 741 17.61 -43.92 -8.09
CA LEU A 741 18.25 -43.17 -9.17
C LEU A 741 18.93 -44.14 -10.14
N THR A 742 18.66 -44.02 -11.43
CA THR A 742 19.35 -44.72 -12.52
C THR A 742 19.89 -43.68 -13.51
N THR A 743 21.20 -43.64 -13.71
CA THR A 743 21.89 -42.71 -14.62
C THR A 743 22.65 -43.48 -15.68
N THR A 744 22.28 -43.31 -16.95
CA THR A 744 22.99 -43.86 -18.11
C THR A 744 23.80 -42.76 -18.81
N LEU A 745 25.07 -43.04 -19.11
CA LEU A 745 25.98 -42.20 -19.86
C LEU A 745 26.24 -42.83 -21.24
N SER A 746 25.87 -42.11 -22.29
CA SER A 746 26.05 -42.49 -23.70
C SER A 746 26.92 -41.46 -24.43
N ASP A 747 27.48 -41.85 -25.58
CA ASP A 747 28.39 -41.02 -26.40
C ASP A 747 29.61 -40.41 -25.67
N LEU A 748 29.91 -40.88 -24.45
CA LEU A 748 30.99 -40.41 -23.59
C LEU A 748 32.33 -40.49 -24.32
N ARG A 749 32.95 -39.33 -24.59
CA ARG A 749 34.33 -39.27 -25.09
C ARG A 749 35.28 -38.81 -24.01
N LEU A 750 36.40 -39.49 -23.88
CA LEU A 750 37.33 -39.32 -22.77
C LEU A 750 38.75 -39.66 -23.24
N TYR A 751 39.69 -38.72 -23.08
CA TYR A 751 41.10 -38.81 -23.51
C TYR A 751 41.33 -39.62 -24.81
N GLY A 752 40.70 -39.19 -25.91
CA GLY A 752 40.89 -39.78 -27.24
C GLY A 752 40.24 -41.16 -27.48
N GLY A 753 39.47 -41.68 -26.50
CA GLY A 753 38.67 -42.89 -26.61
C GLY A 753 37.16 -42.62 -26.45
N VAL A 754 36.38 -43.70 -26.41
CA VAL A 754 34.91 -43.67 -26.25
C VAL A 754 34.47 -44.60 -25.12
N GLY A 755 33.28 -44.36 -24.57
CA GLY A 755 32.73 -45.17 -23.51
C GLY A 755 31.22 -45.10 -23.35
N SER A 756 30.73 -45.91 -22.42
CA SER A 756 29.35 -45.94 -21.94
C SER A 756 29.34 -46.33 -20.46
N GLY A 757 28.36 -45.86 -19.72
CA GLY A 757 28.23 -46.14 -18.29
C GLY A 757 26.78 -46.24 -17.84
N GLU A 758 26.55 -46.99 -16.77
CA GLU A 758 25.30 -47.04 -16.04
C GLU A 758 25.62 -47.02 -14.53
N VAL A 759 24.95 -46.15 -13.80
CA VAL A 759 25.03 -46.05 -12.33
C VAL A 759 23.63 -46.15 -11.78
N VAL A 760 23.43 -47.04 -10.81
CA VAL A 760 22.15 -47.23 -10.11
C VAL A 760 22.38 -47.03 -8.63
N ILE A 761 21.67 -46.09 -8.02
CA ILE A 761 21.71 -45.80 -6.58
C ILE A 761 20.31 -46.05 -6.01
N GLY A 762 20.20 -46.93 -5.02
CA GLY A 762 18.93 -47.29 -4.39
C GLY A 762 18.91 -47.00 -2.89
N THR A 763 17.87 -46.32 -2.42
CA THR A 763 17.63 -45.99 -1.00
C THR A 763 16.43 -46.72 -0.39
N THR A 764 15.84 -47.68 -1.12
CA THR A 764 14.66 -48.45 -0.69
C THR A 764 14.93 -49.34 0.53
N ASP A 765 16.17 -49.78 0.70
CA ASP A 765 16.65 -50.51 1.87
C ASP A 765 17.28 -49.54 2.89
N ALA A 766 17.29 -49.92 4.18
CA ALA A 766 17.83 -49.10 5.27
C ALA A 766 19.35 -48.79 5.19
N VAL A 767 20.05 -49.35 4.20
CA VAL A 767 21.45 -49.08 3.88
C VAL A 767 21.52 -48.77 2.38
N PRO A 768 22.07 -47.62 1.96
CA PRO A 768 22.23 -47.29 0.55
C PRO A 768 22.95 -48.36 -0.26
N SER A 769 22.46 -48.62 -1.47
CA SER A 769 23.12 -49.51 -2.43
C SER A 769 23.53 -48.74 -3.70
N ILE A 770 24.68 -49.09 -4.25
CA ILE A 770 25.21 -48.52 -5.49
C ILE A 770 25.64 -49.67 -6.40
N LYS A 771 25.24 -49.61 -7.67
CA LYS A 771 25.77 -50.44 -8.76
C LYS A 771 26.36 -49.54 -9.83
N ALA A 772 27.47 -49.95 -10.43
CA ALA A 772 28.16 -49.20 -11.45
C ALA A 772 28.72 -50.15 -12.51
N ALA A 773 28.27 -49.97 -13.75
CA ALA A 773 28.78 -50.67 -14.92
C ALA A 773 29.39 -49.65 -15.89
N PHE A 774 30.66 -49.82 -16.26
CA PHE A 774 31.36 -48.93 -17.19
C PHE A 774 32.12 -49.71 -18.24
N ARG A 775 32.08 -49.22 -19.49
CA ARG A 775 32.90 -49.71 -20.60
C ARG A 775 33.61 -48.55 -21.26
N LEU A 776 34.94 -48.63 -21.33
CA LEU A 776 35.81 -47.68 -22.02
C LEU A 776 36.62 -48.43 -23.08
N SER A 777 36.79 -47.86 -24.27
CA SER A 777 37.59 -48.44 -25.35
C SER A 777 38.49 -47.38 -25.99
N GLY A 778 39.76 -47.74 -26.16
CA GLY A 778 40.78 -46.92 -26.81
C GLY A 778 41.10 -45.61 -26.10
N VAL A 779 40.93 -45.51 -24.78
CA VAL A 779 41.23 -44.30 -24.00
C VAL A 779 42.73 -44.19 -23.72
N ASP A 780 43.34 -43.01 -23.83
CA ASP A 780 44.76 -42.85 -23.51
C ASP A 780 45.00 -43.01 -21.99
N ALA A 781 45.71 -44.08 -21.62
CA ALA A 781 45.84 -44.51 -20.23
C ALA A 781 46.54 -43.47 -19.33
N LEU A 782 47.61 -42.85 -19.85
CA LEU A 782 48.47 -41.98 -19.07
C LEU A 782 47.74 -40.72 -18.54
N PRO A 783 47.04 -39.91 -19.36
CA PRO A 783 46.31 -38.76 -18.85
C PRO A 783 45.14 -39.19 -17.95
N LEU A 784 44.36 -40.21 -18.33
CA LEU A 784 43.23 -40.67 -17.51
C LEU A 784 43.68 -41.13 -16.12
N LEU A 785 44.70 -41.99 -16.03
CA LEU A 785 45.19 -42.49 -14.73
C LEU A 785 45.89 -41.40 -13.91
N THR A 786 46.49 -40.39 -14.57
CA THR A 786 47.08 -39.23 -13.91
C THR A 786 46.00 -38.34 -13.29
N ASP A 787 44.92 -38.05 -14.01
CA ASP A 787 43.86 -37.16 -13.51
C ASP A 787 42.90 -37.88 -12.55
N ALA A 788 42.54 -39.13 -12.81
CA ALA A 788 41.60 -39.89 -11.96
C ALA A 788 42.23 -40.45 -10.67
N ALA A 789 43.54 -40.73 -10.66
CA ALA A 789 44.19 -41.44 -9.55
C ALA A 789 45.62 -40.95 -9.21
N GLY A 790 46.13 -39.90 -9.86
CA GLY A 790 47.52 -39.44 -9.69
C GLY A 790 48.58 -40.41 -10.22
N PHE A 791 48.19 -41.43 -11.01
CA PHE A 791 49.06 -42.53 -11.40
C PHE A 791 49.65 -42.36 -12.80
N SER A 792 50.86 -41.81 -12.85
CA SER A 792 51.58 -41.46 -14.09
C SER A 792 52.59 -42.52 -14.58
N ARG A 793 52.48 -43.78 -14.13
CA ARG A 793 53.46 -44.84 -14.45
C ARG A 793 53.06 -45.79 -15.58
N LEU A 794 51.93 -45.56 -16.24
CA LEU A 794 51.43 -46.47 -17.28
C LEU A 794 50.88 -45.69 -18.47
N ALA A 795 51.39 -46.01 -19.67
CA ALA A 795 50.97 -45.44 -20.94
C ALA A 795 50.55 -46.54 -21.92
N GLY A 796 49.70 -46.20 -22.89
CA GLY A 796 49.13 -47.11 -23.89
C GLY A 796 47.67 -46.77 -24.19
N ARG A 797 47.06 -47.45 -25.17
CA ARG A 797 45.61 -47.35 -25.43
C ARG A 797 44.88 -48.33 -24.54
N MET A 798 43.99 -47.84 -23.69
CA MET A 798 43.33 -48.61 -22.64
C MET A 798 41.88 -48.95 -22.99
N GLU A 799 41.52 -50.18 -22.65
CA GLU A 799 40.15 -50.67 -22.55
C GLU A 799 39.87 -51.06 -21.10
N VAL A 800 38.67 -50.72 -20.61
CA VAL A 800 38.21 -51.04 -19.25
C VAL A 800 36.79 -51.56 -19.33
N ALA A 801 36.52 -52.66 -18.63
CA ALA A 801 35.17 -53.12 -18.33
C ALA A 801 35.04 -53.27 -16.81
N LEU A 802 34.10 -52.54 -16.21
CA LEU A 802 33.81 -52.58 -14.78
C LEU A 802 32.33 -52.95 -14.60
N ASP A 803 32.04 -53.85 -13.68
CA ASP A 803 30.68 -54.21 -13.24
C ASP A 803 30.74 -54.52 -11.74
N VAL A 804 30.33 -53.55 -10.92
CA VAL A 804 30.48 -53.61 -9.46
C VAL A 804 29.22 -53.17 -8.73
N ALA A 805 29.03 -53.72 -7.53
CA ALA A 805 27.98 -53.35 -6.59
C ALA A 805 28.55 -53.21 -5.17
N ALA A 806 27.97 -52.31 -4.39
CA ALA A 806 28.28 -52.11 -2.97
C ALA A 806 27.03 -51.68 -2.21
N SER A 807 27.03 -51.89 -0.89
CA SER A 807 26.01 -51.35 0.03
C SER A 807 26.69 -50.84 1.29
N GLY A 808 26.40 -49.61 1.70
CA GLY A 808 27.07 -48.99 2.84
C GLY A 808 26.51 -47.62 3.21
N ALA A 809 26.61 -47.26 4.49
CA ALA A 809 26.15 -45.97 5.00
C ALA A 809 27.19 -44.85 4.81
N SER A 810 28.46 -45.20 4.58
CA SER A 810 29.59 -44.28 4.34
C SER A 810 30.43 -44.70 3.15
N GLN A 811 31.36 -43.83 2.71
CA GLN A 811 32.32 -44.18 1.66
C GLN A 811 33.20 -45.38 2.05
N ARG A 812 33.58 -45.49 3.34
CA ARG A 812 34.35 -46.64 3.83
C ARG A 812 33.55 -47.93 3.75
N ASP A 813 32.27 -47.91 4.12
CA ASP A 813 31.40 -49.08 4.05
C ASP A 813 31.22 -49.54 2.60
N LEU A 814 30.98 -48.61 1.67
CA LEU A 814 30.87 -48.94 0.24
C LEU A 814 32.13 -49.59 -0.31
N VAL A 815 33.31 -49.09 0.05
CA VAL A 815 34.59 -49.69 -0.39
C VAL A 815 34.83 -51.05 0.28
N GLY A 816 34.43 -51.23 1.55
CA GLY A 816 34.50 -52.50 2.27
C GLY A 816 33.48 -53.55 1.81
N ALA A 817 32.33 -53.12 1.29
CA ALA A 817 31.29 -53.99 0.76
C ALA A 817 31.37 -54.20 -0.76
N LEU A 818 32.36 -53.61 -1.43
CA LEU A 818 32.48 -53.67 -2.89
C LEU A 818 32.65 -55.12 -3.37
N ALA A 819 31.80 -55.52 -4.31
CA ALA A 819 31.82 -56.82 -4.96
C ALA A 819 31.56 -56.69 -6.47
N GLY A 820 32.01 -57.65 -7.26
CA GLY A 820 31.80 -57.68 -8.72
C GLY A 820 33.05 -58.06 -9.50
N THR A 821 33.20 -57.49 -10.69
CA THR A 821 34.33 -57.77 -11.59
C THR A 821 34.88 -56.50 -12.23
N ALA A 822 36.18 -56.51 -12.51
CA ALA A 822 36.84 -55.50 -13.32
C ALA A 822 37.81 -56.17 -14.29
N ALA A 823 37.91 -55.68 -15.51
CA ALA A 823 38.90 -56.09 -16.48
C ALA A 823 39.53 -54.86 -17.12
N PHE A 824 40.83 -54.92 -17.37
CA PHE A 824 41.54 -53.90 -18.12
C PHE A 824 42.49 -54.53 -19.13
N GLY A 825 42.64 -53.85 -20.26
CA GLY A 825 43.62 -54.14 -21.28
C GLY A 825 44.28 -52.86 -21.75
N LEU A 826 45.59 -52.87 -21.97
CA LEU A 826 46.31 -51.83 -22.69
C LEU A 826 47.01 -52.46 -23.88
N THR A 827 46.97 -51.77 -25.02
CA THR A 827 47.77 -52.12 -26.21
C THR A 827 48.80 -51.04 -26.51
N ASP A 828 49.91 -51.46 -27.14
CA ASP A 828 50.99 -50.61 -27.66
C ASP A 828 51.44 -49.52 -26.66
N GLY A 829 51.80 -49.97 -25.47
CA GLY A 829 52.04 -49.13 -24.30
C GLY A 829 53.41 -49.29 -23.70
N ALA A 830 53.62 -48.65 -22.54
CA ALA A 830 54.83 -48.80 -21.77
C ALA A 830 54.60 -48.55 -20.27
N VAL A 831 55.31 -49.32 -19.44
CA VAL A 831 55.47 -49.04 -18.01
C VAL A 831 56.56 -47.98 -17.87
N LEU A 832 56.24 -46.85 -17.24
CA LEU A 832 57.14 -45.70 -17.07
C LEU A 832 57.80 -45.75 -15.68
N GLY A 833 59.08 -45.40 -15.62
CA GLY A 833 59.89 -45.42 -14.39
C GLY A 833 60.47 -46.80 -14.03
N ILE A 834 60.20 -47.85 -14.83
CA ILE A 834 60.72 -49.20 -14.65
C ILE A 834 61.29 -49.70 -15.99
N ASP A 835 62.58 -50.03 -16.01
CA ASP A 835 63.28 -50.67 -17.13
C ASP A 835 63.60 -52.13 -16.73
N ILE A 836 62.65 -53.05 -16.98
CA ILE A 836 62.77 -54.46 -16.62
C ILE A 836 63.97 -55.14 -17.32
N PRO A 837 64.26 -54.90 -18.63
CA PRO A 837 65.47 -55.42 -19.26
C PRO A 837 66.76 -55.03 -18.55
N LYS A 838 66.92 -53.75 -18.17
CA LYS A 838 68.09 -53.26 -17.43
C LYS A 838 68.13 -53.78 -15.99
N MET A 839 66.98 -53.91 -15.34
CA MET A 839 66.84 -54.45 -13.99
C MET A 839 67.26 -55.92 -13.92
N LEU A 840 66.76 -56.76 -14.83
CA LEU A 840 67.16 -58.17 -14.93
C LEU A 840 68.64 -58.32 -15.33
N GLY A 841 69.14 -57.44 -16.20
CA GLY A 841 70.57 -57.36 -16.53
C GLY A 841 71.45 -57.00 -15.33
N ALA A 842 71.01 -56.07 -14.46
CA ALA A 842 71.75 -55.65 -13.28
C ALA A 842 71.82 -56.74 -12.19
N ILE A 843 70.75 -57.52 -12.01
CA ILE A 843 70.71 -58.67 -11.09
C ILE A 843 71.82 -59.69 -11.40
N ALA A 844 72.18 -59.85 -12.69
CA ALA A 844 73.27 -60.73 -13.11
C ALA A 844 74.68 -60.19 -12.80
N SER A 845 74.84 -58.91 -12.43
CA SER A 845 76.15 -58.27 -12.23
C SER A 845 76.40 -57.69 -10.82
N SER A 846 75.38 -57.15 -10.14
CA SER A 846 75.54 -56.61 -8.78
C SER A 846 74.21 -56.44 -8.03
N VAL A 847 74.00 -57.27 -6.99
CA VAL A 847 72.79 -57.24 -6.15
C VAL A 847 72.78 -56.07 -5.14
N VAL A 848 73.94 -55.44 -4.90
CA VAL A 848 74.16 -54.48 -3.79
C VAL A 848 73.75 -53.05 -4.13
N GLN A 849 73.69 -52.69 -5.41
CA GLN A 849 73.28 -51.36 -5.85
C GLN A 849 71.77 -51.40 -6.09
N GLY A 850 71.00 -50.79 -5.18
CA GLY A 850 69.54 -50.96 -5.08
C GLY A 850 68.76 -50.68 -6.36
N TRP A 851 67.52 -51.18 -6.41
CA TRP A 851 66.65 -51.19 -7.60
C TRP A 851 66.31 -49.75 -8.05
N GLY A 852 67.21 -49.15 -8.84
CA GLY A 852 67.12 -47.77 -9.27
C GLY A 852 66.01 -47.56 -10.29
N GLY A 853 64.90 -46.96 -9.85
CA GLY A 853 63.81 -46.54 -10.73
C GLY A 853 64.28 -45.53 -11.78
N GLY A 854 63.82 -45.71 -13.01
CA GLY A 854 64.20 -44.91 -14.17
C GLY A 854 64.23 -45.73 -15.46
N GLY A 855 63.87 -45.10 -16.58
CA GLY A 855 63.66 -45.76 -17.87
C GLY A 855 62.21 -46.21 -18.08
N SER A 856 61.98 -47.08 -19.05
CA SER A 856 60.64 -47.55 -19.41
C SER A 856 60.68 -48.93 -20.06
N THR A 857 59.64 -49.74 -19.82
CA THR A 857 59.48 -51.07 -20.41
C THR A 857 58.29 -51.05 -21.39
N PRO A 858 58.52 -51.07 -22.70
CA PRO A 858 57.45 -51.12 -23.70
C PRO A 858 56.79 -52.51 -23.74
N PHE A 859 55.50 -52.54 -24.10
CA PHE A 859 54.72 -53.77 -24.29
C PHE A 859 53.75 -53.65 -25.48
N HIS A 860 53.45 -54.77 -26.12
CA HIS A 860 52.39 -54.88 -27.12
C HIS A 860 51.01 -55.00 -26.46
N SER A 861 50.93 -55.76 -25.37
CA SER A 861 49.72 -55.84 -24.54
C SER A 861 50.03 -55.99 -23.05
N LEU A 862 49.19 -55.39 -22.21
CA LEU A 862 49.12 -55.61 -20.76
C LEU A 862 47.66 -55.80 -20.40
N SER A 863 47.29 -56.89 -19.71
CA SER A 863 45.90 -57.16 -19.35
C SER A 863 45.77 -57.89 -18.02
N ALA A 864 44.64 -57.71 -17.34
CA ALA A 864 44.20 -58.59 -16.27
C ALA A 864 42.67 -58.54 -16.11
N SER A 865 42.10 -59.61 -15.54
CA SER A 865 40.77 -59.58 -14.95
C SER A 865 40.86 -59.74 -13.44
N PHE A 866 39.96 -59.07 -12.73
CA PHE A 866 39.85 -59.05 -11.28
C PHE A 866 38.46 -59.52 -10.84
N ALA A 867 38.43 -60.42 -9.86
CA ALA A 867 37.26 -60.69 -9.04
C ALA A 867 37.33 -59.80 -7.79
N ILE A 868 36.23 -59.15 -7.44
CA ILE A 868 36.14 -58.23 -6.30
C ILE A 868 35.14 -58.81 -5.30
N ALA A 869 35.55 -58.94 -4.05
CA ALA A 869 34.69 -59.34 -2.94
C ALA A 869 35.17 -58.68 -1.64
N GLU A 870 34.25 -58.09 -0.87
CA GLU A 870 34.54 -57.44 0.42
C GLU A 870 35.67 -56.37 0.30
N GLY A 871 35.67 -55.60 -0.79
CA GLY A 871 36.70 -54.60 -1.08
C GLY A 871 38.08 -55.16 -1.46
N ILE A 872 38.23 -56.49 -1.52
CA ILE A 872 39.47 -57.17 -1.93
C ILE A 872 39.37 -57.55 -3.41
N VAL A 873 40.21 -56.90 -4.21
CA VAL A 873 40.33 -57.07 -5.66
C VAL A 873 41.42 -58.11 -5.93
N ARG A 874 41.10 -59.27 -6.52
CA ARG A 874 42.05 -60.38 -6.77
C ARG A 874 42.19 -60.69 -8.25
N THR A 875 43.41 -60.94 -8.73
CA THR A 875 43.69 -61.44 -10.08
C THR A 875 44.65 -62.62 -10.07
N GLU A 876 44.44 -63.54 -11.00
CA GLU A 876 45.29 -64.71 -11.27
C GLU A 876 45.87 -64.70 -12.69
N ASN A 877 45.52 -63.69 -13.51
CA ASN A 877 45.79 -63.64 -14.94
C ASN A 877 46.32 -62.27 -15.42
N LEU A 878 47.13 -61.60 -14.58
CA LEU A 878 47.89 -60.44 -15.02
C LEU A 878 48.94 -60.90 -16.05
N ALA A 879 48.86 -60.40 -17.27
CA ALA A 879 49.74 -60.78 -18.37
C ALA A 879 50.27 -59.55 -19.11
N LEU A 880 51.59 -59.48 -19.28
CA LEU A 880 52.31 -58.51 -20.11
C LEU A 880 53.00 -59.26 -21.24
N ALA A 881 52.78 -58.85 -22.48
CA ALA A 881 53.51 -59.32 -23.65
C ALA A 881 54.19 -58.12 -24.33
N GLY A 882 55.51 -58.08 -24.32
CA GLY A 882 56.32 -57.03 -24.95
C GLY A 882 57.40 -57.58 -25.89
N PRO A 883 58.14 -56.71 -26.59
CA PRO A 883 59.09 -57.12 -27.63
C PRO A 883 60.36 -57.81 -27.09
N VAL A 884 60.69 -57.61 -25.82
CA VAL A 884 61.92 -58.14 -25.17
C VAL A 884 61.61 -58.81 -23.82
N VAL A 885 60.46 -58.51 -23.22
CA VAL A 885 60.02 -59.02 -21.92
C VAL A 885 58.57 -59.44 -22.05
N SER A 886 58.24 -60.63 -21.54
CA SER A 886 56.87 -60.98 -21.16
C SER A 886 56.81 -61.12 -19.63
N ALA A 887 55.62 -61.09 -19.04
CA ALA A 887 55.44 -61.38 -17.63
C ALA A 887 54.05 -61.95 -17.35
N ALA A 888 53.98 -62.92 -16.44
CA ALA A 888 52.72 -63.41 -15.88
C ALA A 888 52.69 -63.12 -14.37
N GLY A 889 51.52 -62.80 -13.82
CA GLY A 889 51.39 -62.45 -12.41
C GLY A 889 50.02 -62.73 -11.81
N ALA A 890 50.02 -62.81 -10.49
CA ALA A 890 48.83 -62.92 -9.66
C ALA A 890 48.98 -62.00 -8.45
N GLY A 891 47.87 -61.58 -7.85
CA GLY A 891 47.92 -60.68 -6.71
C GLY A 891 46.57 -60.24 -6.19
N ALA A 892 46.62 -59.46 -5.12
CA ALA A 892 45.47 -58.84 -4.50
C ALA A 892 45.74 -57.35 -4.22
N LEU A 893 44.67 -56.56 -4.30
CA LEU A 893 44.60 -55.18 -3.85
C LEU A 893 43.47 -55.09 -2.82
N ASP A 894 43.83 -54.70 -1.61
CA ASP A 894 42.95 -54.39 -0.49
C ASP A 894 42.58 -52.90 -0.58
N LEU A 895 41.39 -52.60 -1.08
CA LEU A 895 40.92 -51.22 -1.24
C LEU A 895 40.66 -50.53 0.11
N PRO A 896 39.99 -51.15 1.11
CA PRO A 896 39.78 -50.52 2.42
C PRO A 896 41.08 -50.07 3.10
N ASN A 897 42.09 -50.94 3.16
CA ASN A 897 43.38 -50.66 3.79
C ASN A 897 44.40 -49.99 2.85
N ARG A 898 44.07 -49.84 1.55
CA ARG A 898 44.90 -49.18 0.54
C ARG A 898 46.26 -49.87 0.33
N ARG A 899 46.26 -51.20 0.35
CA ARG A 899 47.46 -52.05 0.25
C ARG A 899 47.40 -52.97 -0.94
N LEU A 900 48.51 -53.15 -1.64
CA LEU A 900 48.65 -54.13 -2.70
C LEU A 900 49.64 -55.24 -2.30
N ALA A 901 49.48 -56.40 -2.93
CA ALA A 901 50.38 -57.54 -2.86
C ALA A 901 50.30 -58.31 -4.19
N PHE A 902 51.25 -58.04 -5.09
CA PHE A 902 51.37 -58.71 -6.39
C PHE A 902 52.67 -59.50 -6.49
N ARG A 903 52.61 -60.65 -7.15
CA ARG A 903 53.75 -61.47 -7.53
C ARG A 903 53.77 -61.54 -9.06
N ILE A 904 54.80 -60.98 -9.67
CA ILE A 904 54.97 -60.90 -11.12
C ILE A 904 56.22 -61.67 -11.51
N THR A 905 56.11 -62.60 -12.45
CA THR A 905 57.22 -63.39 -12.98
C THR A 905 57.55 -62.90 -14.39
N PRO A 906 58.54 -62.00 -14.55
CA PRO A 906 59.03 -61.58 -15.86
C PRO A 906 59.93 -62.66 -16.49
N GLU A 907 59.81 -62.82 -17.80
CA GLU A 907 60.63 -63.67 -18.66
C GLU A 907 61.22 -62.84 -19.81
N MET A 908 62.53 -62.98 -20.04
CA MET A 908 63.22 -62.34 -21.16
C MET A 908 62.99 -63.12 -22.47
N LEU A 909 62.41 -62.47 -23.47
CA LEU A 909 62.25 -63.06 -24.79
C LEU A 909 63.54 -62.93 -25.62
N ALA A 910 63.86 -63.96 -26.40
CA ALA A 910 65.05 -63.98 -27.23
C ALA A 910 64.91 -62.99 -28.41
N ALA A 911 65.61 -61.86 -28.34
CA ALA A 911 65.67 -60.89 -29.43
C ALA A 911 66.12 -61.55 -30.74
N GLU A 912 65.38 -61.34 -31.83
CA GLU A 912 65.63 -61.96 -33.12
C GLU A 912 67.07 -61.73 -33.60
N GLY A 913 67.80 -62.84 -33.78
CA GLY A 913 69.21 -62.85 -34.16
C GLY A 913 70.20 -63.25 -33.06
N ARG A 914 69.82 -63.30 -31.77
CA ARG A 914 70.70 -63.80 -30.69
C ARG A 914 70.27 -65.18 -30.19
N ARG A 915 71.02 -66.22 -30.57
CA ARG A 915 70.95 -67.53 -29.91
C ARG A 915 71.65 -67.48 -28.56
N GLY A 916 70.89 -67.58 -27.47
CA GLY A 916 71.40 -67.90 -26.14
C GLY A 916 71.51 -66.71 -25.17
N VAL A 917 70.40 -66.36 -24.53
CA VAL A 917 70.35 -65.98 -23.11
C VAL A 917 69.17 -66.78 -22.51
N LEU A 918 69.35 -67.31 -21.31
CA LEU A 918 68.45 -68.29 -20.67
C LEU A 918 67.16 -67.63 -20.14
N GLY A 919 66.08 -68.42 -20.07
CA GLY A 919 64.81 -68.05 -19.44
C GLY A 919 64.97 -67.90 -17.92
N PHE A 920 65.49 -66.75 -17.50
CA PHE A 920 65.76 -66.44 -16.10
C PHE A 920 64.56 -65.74 -15.47
N GLU A 921 63.59 -66.55 -15.05
CA GLU A 921 62.44 -66.12 -14.24
C GLU A 921 62.92 -65.69 -12.84
N VAL A 922 62.84 -64.39 -12.53
CA VAL A 922 62.98 -63.88 -11.17
C VAL A 922 61.62 -63.32 -10.74
N PRO A 923 60.81 -64.07 -9.97
CA PRO A 923 59.57 -63.54 -9.46
C PRO A 923 59.84 -62.28 -8.63
N VAL A 924 59.12 -61.21 -8.92
CA VAL A 924 59.16 -59.91 -8.26
C VAL A 924 57.93 -59.78 -7.39
N VAL A 925 58.13 -59.48 -6.11
CA VAL A 925 57.05 -59.11 -5.19
C VAL A 925 56.92 -57.60 -5.19
N ILE A 926 55.67 -57.14 -5.33
CA ILE A 926 55.27 -55.74 -5.20
C ILE A 926 54.27 -55.68 -4.06
N GLU A 927 54.65 -55.11 -2.91
CA GLU A 927 53.81 -55.11 -1.71
C GLU A 927 53.84 -53.79 -0.91
N GLY A 928 52.81 -53.59 -0.10
CA GLY A 928 52.69 -52.46 0.82
C GLY A 928 51.63 -51.44 0.41
N PRO A 929 51.68 -50.20 0.92
CA PRO A 929 50.73 -49.15 0.57
C PRO A 929 50.79 -48.85 -0.93
N TRP A 930 49.64 -48.79 -1.60
CA TRP A 930 49.56 -48.67 -3.06
C TRP A 930 50.19 -47.38 -3.64
N ALA A 931 50.34 -46.33 -2.83
CA ALA A 931 50.92 -45.04 -3.21
C ALA A 931 52.46 -45.06 -3.17
N ASN A 932 53.06 -45.99 -2.43
CA ASN A 932 54.51 -46.19 -2.38
C ASN A 932 54.85 -47.67 -2.14
N PRO A 933 54.62 -48.53 -3.15
CA PRO A 933 54.82 -49.97 -3.02
C PRO A 933 56.31 -50.31 -3.02
N ARG A 934 56.69 -51.30 -2.22
CA ARG A 934 58.03 -51.89 -2.22
C ARG A 934 58.12 -52.94 -3.32
N ILE A 935 59.18 -52.88 -4.12
CA ILE A 935 59.44 -53.81 -5.23
C ILE A 935 60.76 -54.53 -4.93
N TYR A 936 60.74 -55.86 -4.86
CA TYR A 936 61.92 -56.67 -4.57
C TYR A 936 61.81 -58.09 -5.15
N PRO A 937 62.92 -58.84 -5.32
CA PRO A 937 62.88 -60.19 -5.86
C PRO A 937 62.47 -61.21 -4.79
N ASP A 938 61.69 -62.23 -5.14
CA ASP A 938 61.29 -63.33 -4.25
C ASP A 938 62.46 -64.30 -3.99
N ILE A 939 63.43 -63.86 -3.19
CA ILE A 939 64.57 -64.68 -2.77
C ILE A 939 64.07 -65.92 -1.98
N SER A 940 62.99 -65.77 -1.21
CA SER A 940 62.37 -66.86 -0.44
C SER A 940 61.80 -67.95 -1.34
N GLY A 941 61.09 -67.59 -2.42
CA GLY A 941 60.58 -68.53 -3.42
C GLY A 941 61.69 -69.29 -4.17
N ILE A 942 62.80 -68.62 -4.45
CA ILE A 942 63.99 -69.26 -5.08
C ILE A 942 64.66 -70.26 -4.13
N LEU A 943 64.63 -70.01 -2.81
CA LEU A 943 65.21 -70.88 -1.79
C LEU A 943 64.33 -72.09 -1.43
N ASN A 944 63.02 -72.04 -1.73
CA ASN A 944 62.07 -73.11 -1.42
C ASN A 944 62.15 -74.32 -2.38
N ASP A 945 62.72 -74.15 -3.58
CA ASP A 945 63.15 -75.27 -4.44
C ASP A 945 64.68 -75.22 -4.67
N PRO A 946 65.47 -75.68 -3.69
CA PRO A 946 66.92 -75.66 -3.79
C PRO A 946 67.45 -76.60 -4.89
N ALA A 947 66.66 -77.56 -5.38
CA ALA A 947 67.07 -78.46 -6.44
C ALA A 947 67.02 -77.75 -7.82
N ALA A 948 65.91 -77.07 -8.12
CA ALA A 948 65.79 -76.27 -9.33
C ALA A 948 66.78 -75.09 -9.35
N ALA A 949 66.93 -74.39 -8.22
CA ALA A 949 67.89 -73.30 -8.09
C ALA A 949 69.35 -73.77 -8.30
N TYR A 950 69.73 -74.94 -7.75
CA TYR A 950 71.08 -75.49 -7.89
C TYR A 950 71.37 -76.02 -9.31
N GLN A 951 70.38 -76.56 -10.03
CA GLN A 951 70.57 -76.92 -11.44
C GLN A 951 70.77 -75.68 -12.32
N ARG A 952 69.95 -74.64 -12.16
CA ARG A 952 70.10 -73.35 -12.89
C ARG A 952 71.46 -72.69 -12.57
N LEU A 953 71.93 -72.73 -11.32
CA LEU A 953 73.29 -72.27 -10.95
C LEU A 953 74.41 -73.06 -11.63
N ARG A 954 74.20 -74.36 -11.85
CA ARG A 954 75.20 -75.25 -12.46
C ARG A 954 75.33 -75.02 -13.98
N GLU A 955 74.26 -74.61 -14.64
CA GLU A 955 74.28 -74.16 -16.04
C GLU A 955 74.97 -72.79 -16.21
N LEU A 956 74.88 -71.92 -15.20
CA LEU A 956 75.62 -70.64 -15.13
C LEU A 956 77.10 -70.80 -14.71
N GLY A 957 77.52 -72.01 -14.32
CA GLY A 957 78.81 -72.33 -13.71
C GLY A 957 80.04 -72.34 -14.63
N GLY A 958 80.15 -71.38 -15.57
CA GLY A 958 81.28 -71.28 -16.50
C GLY A 958 82.34 -70.21 -16.17
N GLY A 959 82.04 -69.24 -15.30
CA GLY A 959 82.85 -68.01 -15.16
C GLY A 959 83.74 -67.88 -13.91
N PHE A 960 83.59 -68.74 -12.90
CA PHE A 960 84.16 -68.50 -11.56
C PHE A 960 85.68 -68.75 -11.43
N SER A 961 86.36 -69.27 -12.46
CA SER A 961 87.81 -69.52 -12.45
C SER A 961 88.68 -68.26 -12.53
N ALA A 962 88.11 -67.07 -12.68
CA ALA A 962 88.86 -65.81 -12.78
C ALA A 962 89.12 -65.10 -11.43
N LEU A 963 88.41 -65.45 -10.36
CA LEU A 963 88.43 -64.70 -9.08
C LEU A 963 89.51 -65.15 -8.08
N SER A 964 90.31 -66.19 -8.38
CA SER A 964 91.28 -66.75 -7.43
C SER A 964 92.64 -66.04 -7.37
N LYS A 965 92.77 -64.80 -7.88
CA LYS A 965 94.08 -64.19 -8.18
C LYS A 965 94.52 -62.95 -7.39
N ASN A 966 93.67 -62.31 -6.57
CA ASN A 966 94.12 -61.36 -5.54
C ASN A 966 92.98 -60.96 -4.57
N PRO A 967 92.82 -61.63 -3.41
CA PRO A 967 91.79 -61.26 -2.43
C PRO A 967 92.10 -59.96 -1.65
N GLU A 968 93.37 -59.56 -1.57
CA GLU A 968 93.79 -58.41 -0.75
C GLU A 968 93.48 -57.05 -1.40
N ALA A 969 93.45 -56.97 -2.74
CA ALA A 969 93.19 -55.72 -3.46
C ALA A 969 91.72 -55.25 -3.36
N VAL A 970 90.78 -56.18 -3.20
CA VAL A 970 89.33 -55.88 -3.14
C VAL A 970 88.93 -55.33 -1.78
N LEU A 971 89.58 -55.80 -0.69
CA LEU A 971 89.31 -55.31 0.67
C LEU A 971 89.82 -53.88 0.91
N GLY A 972 90.90 -53.47 0.24
CA GLY A 972 91.36 -52.08 0.27
C GLY A 972 90.36 -51.10 -0.37
N GLN A 973 89.85 -51.44 -1.56
CA GLN A 973 88.87 -50.59 -2.26
C GLN A 973 87.52 -50.50 -1.54
N LEU A 974 87.13 -51.55 -0.79
CA LEU A 974 85.95 -51.50 0.08
C LEU A 974 86.14 -50.58 1.31
N ALA A 975 87.35 -50.48 1.86
CA ALA A 975 87.64 -49.60 2.97
C ALA A 975 87.67 -48.11 2.55
N GLU A 976 88.33 -47.78 1.43
CA GLU A 976 88.43 -46.39 0.95
C GLU A 976 87.12 -45.82 0.38
N GLY A 977 86.21 -46.67 -0.11
CA GLY A 977 84.88 -46.25 -0.57
C GLY A 977 83.89 -45.88 0.54
N LEU A 978 84.13 -46.30 1.79
CA LEU A 978 83.17 -46.12 2.90
C LEU A 978 83.43 -44.87 3.76
N LEU A 979 84.63 -44.28 3.73
CA LEU A 979 84.95 -43.09 4.52
C LEU A 979 84.22 -41.79 4.09
N PRO A 980 83.92 -41.54 2.79
CA PRO A 980 83.15 -40.36 2.39
C PRO A 980 81.65 -40.42 2.74
N ALA A 981 81.10 -41.62 2.93
CA ALA A 981 79.66 -41.83 3.19
C ALA A 981 79.24 -41.59 4.65
N LEU A 982 80.20 -41.30 5.55
CA LEU A 982 79.99 -41.20 7.00
C LEU A 982 80.50 -39.88 7.61
N GLY A 983 80.74 -38.83 6.81
CA GLY A 983 81.28 -37.56 7.34
C GLY A 983 80.95 -36.30 6.53
N GLY A 984 79.96 -35.53 7.00
CA GLY A 984 79.73 -34.13 6.64
C GLY A 984 78.40 -33.85 5.91
N GLY A 985 77.47 -33.09 6.48
CA GLY A 985 77.44 -32.50 7.83
C GLY A 985 76.23 -31.60 8.07
N ALA A 986 76.12 -31.10 9.30
CA ALA A 986 75.29 -29.96 9.67
C ALA A 986 75.98 -29.22 10.83
N ALA A 987 75.87 -27.89 10.87
CA ALA A 987 76.62 -27.04 11.79
C ALA A 987 75.85 -26.73 13.08
N GLY A 988 76.61 -26.53 14.18
CA GLY A 988 76.25 -25.58 15.25
C GLY A 988 75.14 -25.99 16.24
N GLY A 989 75.54 -26.48 17.41
CA GLY A 989 74.66 -26.62 18.59
C GLY A 989 75.39 -27.35 19.72
N GLU A 990 75.41 -26.79 20.93
CA GLU A 990 76.28 -27.26 22.03
C GLU A 990 75.96 -28.65 22.58
N ARG A 991 77.01 -29.35 23.01
CA ARG A 991 76.93 -30.58 23.82
C ARG A 991 76.94 -30.23 25.31
N PRO A 992 76.17 -30.97 26.13
CA PRO A 992 76.63 -31.41 27.44
C PRO A 992 76.94 -32.92 27.44
N ALA A 993 77.61 -33.38 28.50
CA ALA A 993 78.25 -34.70 28.54
C ALA A 993 77.30 -35.86 28.89
N LEU A 994 77.65 -37.05 28.40
CA LEU A 994 77.12 -38.33 28.87
C LEU A 994 77.70 -38.68 30.25
N SER A 995 76.84 -39.16 31.15
CA SER A 995 77.22 -39.92 32.34
C SER A 995 76.71 -41.35 32.20
N THR A 996 77.59 -42.32 32.41
CA THR A 996 77.36 -43.76 32.13
C THR A 996 76.71 -44.49 33.30
N GLY A 997 75.90 -45.50 33.00
CA GLY A 997 75.32 -46.46 33.95
C GLY A 997 74.15 -47.19 33.29
N ASP A 998 74.39 -48.19 32.44
CA ASP A 998 74.59 -49.60 32.84
C ASP A 998 73.43 -50.15 33.69
N ARG A 999 72.37 -50.66 33.03
CA ARG A 999 72.01 -52.09 33.11
C ARG A 999 70.79 -52.54 32.29
N ASP A 1000 70.81 -53.84 31.99
CA ASP A 1000 69.70 -54.76 31.72
C ASP A 1000 68.91 -54.60 30.41
N ILE A 1001 69.62 -54.90 29.32
CA ILE A 1001 69.05 -55.40 28.05
C ILE A 1001 68.62 -56.87 28.23
N ASP A 1002 67.59 -57.11 29.05
CA ASP A 1002 67.03 -58.46 29.26
C ASP A 1002 65.49 -58.48 29.42
N ALA A 1003 64.83 -57.35 29.15
CA ALA A 1003 63.37 -57.17 29.30
C ALA A 1003 62.62 -56.95 27.97
N LEU A 1004 63.28 -57.11 26.81
CA LEU A 1004 62.70 -56.86 25.48
C LEU A 1004 62.37 -58.13 24.67
N LEU A 1005 62.34 -59.30 25.32
CA LEU A 1005 61.87 -60.56 24.72
C LEU A 1005 61.01 -61.37 25.70
N GLY A 1006 59.68 -61.13 25.69
CA GLY A 1006 58.71 -62.03 26.31
C GLY A 1006 57.38 -61.38 26.65
N GLY A 1007 56.26 -62.03 26.30
CA GLY A 1007 54.94 -61.71 26.89
C GLY A 1007 53.82 -61.30 25.94
N ILE A 1008 53.52 -62.09 24.90
CA ILE A 1008 52.17 -62.10 24.32
C ILE A 1008 51.34 -63.13 25.10
N ALA A 1009 50.40 -62.68 25.95
CA ALA A 1009 49.12 -63.33 26.33
C ALA A 1009 48.62 -62.89 27.72
N GLY A 1010 47.29 -62.78 27.88
CA GLY A 1010 46.62 -63.21 29.13
C GLY A 1010 46.16 -62.16 30.15
N ALA A 1011 44.98 -61.58 29.90
CA ALA A 1011 43.84 -61.50 30.85
C ALA A 1011 43.95 -60.87 32.27
N VAL A 1012 43.13 -59.82 32.48
CA VAL A 1012 42.14 -59.63 33.58
C VAL A 1012 42.60 -59.22 35.00
N VAL A 1013 41.73 -58.47 35.72
CA VAL A 1013 41.80 -57.92 37.11
C VAL A 1013 42.65 -56.63 37.25
N GLU A 1014 42.09 -55.42 37.17
CA GLU A 1014 41.29 -54.67 38.16
C GLU A 1014 42.08 -54.05 39.35
N ASN A 1015 41.82 -52.76 39.62
CA ASN A 1015 42.07 -52.00 40.88
C ASN A 1015 43.53 -51.73 41.31
N GLN A 1016 43.87 -50.66 42.04
CA GLN A 1016 43.21 -49.36 42.32
C GLN A 1016 44.27 -48.46 42.99
N GLN A 1017 44.08 -47.13 42.98
CA GLN A 1017 44.75 -46.16 43.87
C GLN A 1017 46.29 -46.02 43.67
N GLY A 1018 46.89 -44.84 43.66
CA GLY A 1018 46.38 -43.49 43.91
C GLY A 1018 47.36 -42.71 44.79
N ARG A 1019 47.20 -41.37 44.80
CA ARG A 1019 47.89 -40.41 45.67
C ARG A 1019 49.38 -40.15 45.42
N ASP A 1020 49.93 -39.02 45.83
CA ASP A 1020 49.40 -37.64 46.02
C ASP A 1020 50.63 -36.74 46.23
N THR A 1021 50.43 -35.42 46.12
CA THR A 1021 51.38 -34.35 46.54
C THR A 1021 52.65 -34.27 45.69
N GLY A 1022 53.21 -33.12 45.35
CA GLY A 1022 52.88 -31.71 45.62
C GLY A 1022 54.15 -30.90 45.28
N GLY A 1023 54.14 -29.70 44.71
CA GLY A 1023 53.06 -28.72 44.61
C GLY A 1023 53.48 -27.45 45.35
N PHE A 1024 54.17 -26.52 44.67
CA PHE A 1024 54.34 -25.09 44.96
C PHE A 1024 55.34 -24.51 43.93
N GLY A 1025 55.09 -23.40 43.24
CA GLY A 1025 53.85 -22.60 43.15
C GLY A 1025 54.07 -21.27 42.41
N GLY A 1026 53.01 -20.77 41.75
CA GLY A 1026 52.96 -19.47 41.04
C GLY A 1026 53.33 -19.57 39.55
N LEU A 1027 52.52 -19.15 38.58
CA LEU A 1027 51.17 -18.52 38.57
C LEU A 1027 50.47 -19.05 37.28
N GLY A 1028 49.19 -19.46 37.19
CA GLY A 1028 48.07 -19.38 38.14
C GLY A 1028 47.41 -18.01 38.12
N GLY A 1029 46.21 -17.78 37.58
CA GLY A 1029 45.23 -18.66 36.92
C GLY A 1029 43.84 -17.98 36.94
N LEU A 1030 42.76 -18.76 36.74
CA LEU A 1030 41.35 -18.39 36.97
C LEU A 1030 40.77 -17.34 35.96
N PHE A 1031 39.68 -17.59 35.23
CA PHE A 1031 38.57 -18.52 35.47
C PHE A 1031 38.31 -19.49 34.33
N GLY A 1032 37.91 -20.71 34.71
CA GLY A 1032 37.16 -21.63 33.86
C GLY A 1032 36.19 -22.44 34.70
N GLY A 1033 35.09 -22.90 34.10
CA GLY A 1033 34.23 -23.95 34.63
C GLY A 1033 33.23 -23.56 35.72
N LEU A 1034 31.98 -23.24 35.31
CA LEU A 1034 30.81 -23.26 36.20
C LEU A 1034 29.64 -24.11 35.65
N PHE A 1035 29.92 -25.01 34.70
CA PHE A 1035 28.98 -26.05 34.25
C PHE A 1035 29.68 -27.40 34.16
N GLY A 1036 29.86 -28.03 35.33
CA GLY A 1036 30.06 -29.48 35.41
C GLY A 1036 28.70 -30.18 35.30
N GLY A 1037 28.57 -31.09 34.34
CA GLY A 1037 27.33 -31.85 34.15
C GLY A 1037 27.23 -33.09 35.03
N ASN A 1038 26.11 -33.80 34.94
CA ASN A 1038 26.01 -35.19 35.39
C ASN A 1038 24.92 -35.92 34.58
N SER A 1039 25.31 -36.88 33.74
CA SER A 1039 24.39 -37.74 32.98
C SER A 1039 25.08 -38.99 32.43
N ARG A 1040 24.86 -40.15 33.06
CA ARG A 1040 25.05 -41.55 32.59
C ARG A 1040 24.32 -42.49 33.58
N PRO A 1041 23.98 -43.76 33.24
CA PRO A 1041 23.96 -44.43 31.94
C PRO A 1041 22.57 -45.07 31.61
N SER A 1042 22.49 -45.86 30.53
CA SER A 1042 21.26 -46.51 30.02
C SER A 1042 21.45 -48.02 29.78
N GLU A 1043 20.49 -48.87 30.19
CA GLU A 1043 20.23 -50.23 29.68
C GLU A 1043 18.94 -50.82 30.33
N PRO A 1044 18.35 -51.94 29.85
CA PRO A 1044 17.61 -52.18 28.60
C PRO A 1044 16.08 -52.43 28.83
N PRO A 1045 15.25 -52.58 27.78
CA PRO A 1045 13.82 -52.90 27.91
C PRO A 1045 13.47 -54.40 27.72
N PRO A 1046 12.47 -54.94 28.45
CA PRO A 1046 11.76 -56.17 28.09
C PRO A 1046 10.39 -55.89 27.40
N SER A 1047 9.88 -56.88 26.66
CA SER A 1047 8.67 -56.77 25.82
C SER A 1047 7.38 -57.36 26.48
N PRO A 1048 6.22 -57.57 25.79
CA PRO A 1048 4.88 -57.11 26.25
C PRO A 1048 4.01 -58.21 26.92
N PRO A 1049 2.72 -57.95 27.26
CA PRO A 1049 1.64 -58.39 26.35
C PRO A 1049 0.26 -57.64 26.34
N ALA A 1050 -0.42 -57.76 25.19
CA ALA A 1050 -1.86 -58.08 24.94
C ALA A 1050 -3.07 -57.15 25.29
N VAL A 1051 -3.69 -56.60 24.22
CA VAL A 1051 -5.07 -56.85 23.66
C VAL A 1051 -6.38 -56.58 24.45
N ALA A 1052 -7.35 -55.99 23.73
CA ALA A 1052 -8.82 -55.86 23.95
C ALA A 1052 -9.31 -54.83 25.01
N GLU A 1053 -10.46 -54.13 24.88
CA GLU A 1053 -11.63 -54.30 23.99
C GLU A 1053 -12.42 -52.94 23.77
N LEU A 1054 -13.33 -52.89 22.78
CA LEU A 1054 -14.32 -51.81 22.46
C LEU A 1054 -15.60 -51.94 23.35
N PRO A 1055 -16.75 -51.19 23.23
CA PRO A 1055 -17.18 -50.11 22.27
C PRO A 1055 -18.00 -48.89 22.87
N THR A 1056 -18.49 -47.99 21.98
CA THR A 1056 -19.73 -47.13 22.07
C THR A 1056 -19.85 -46.00 23.13
N ALA A 1057 -20.59 -44.88 22.98
CA ALA A 1057 -21.44 -44.31 21.90
C ALA A 1057 -21.60 -42.76 22.06
N ALA A 1058 -22.16 -42.06 21.05
CA ALA A 1058 -22.62 -40.65 21.07
C ALA A 1058 -24.16 -40.55 21.36
N PRO A 1059 -24.91 -39.41 21.25
CA PRO A 1059 -24.56 -38.01 20.92
C PRO A 1059 -25.25 -36.91 21.82
N GLU A 1060 -25.40 -35.68 21.28
CA GLU A 1060 -25.87 -34.36 21.80
C GLU A 1060 -27.42 -34.25 22.09
N PRO A 1061 -28.15 -33.09 22.08
CA PRO A 1061 -27.83 -31.62 22.18
C PRO A 1061 -28.82 -30.76 23.08
N GLN A 1062 -28.70 -29.40 23.03
CA GLN A 1062 -29.77 -28.34 22.95
C GLN A 1062 -29.94 -27.22 24.03
N THR A 1063 -29.83 -25.96 23.54
CA THR A 1063 -30.64 -24.71 23.71
C THR A 1063 -31.23 -24.26 25.08
N SER A 1064 -31.11 -22.97 25.44
CA SER A 1064 -32.14 -21.89 25.20
C SER A 1064 -32.03 -20.63 26.10
N ASP A 1065 -32.27 -19.45 25.52
CA ASP A 1065 -32.58 -18.10 26.09
C ASP A 1065 -33.81 -18.06 27.07
N PRO A 1066 -34.22 -16.97 27.80
CA PRO A 1066 -34.16 -15.53 27.41
C PRO A 1066 -34.08 -14.36 28.46
N VAL A 1067 -33.78 -13.16 27.93
CA VAL A 1067 -34.30 -11.77 28.14
C VAL A 1067 -35.11 -11.37 29.42
N THR A 1068 -34.79 -10.19 30.01
CA THR A 1068 -35.67 -8.97 30.24
C THR A 1068 -35.30 -8.11 31.48
N GLU A 1069 -35.20 -6.78 31.28
CA GLU A 1069 -35.08 -5.66 32.28
C GLU A 1069 -36.49 -5.18 32.77
N PRO A 1070 -36.77 -4.01 33.44
CA PRO A 1070 -35.96 -2.93 34.05
C PRO A 1070 -36.41 -2.52 35.51
N GLY A 1071 -35.83 -1.46 36.12
CA GLY A 1071 -36.58 -0.66 37.15
C GLY A 1071 -35.85 0.15 38.26
N ALA A 1072 -35.40 1.38 37.94
CA ALA A 1072 -35.36 2.64 38.71
C ALA A 1072 -35.09 2.73 40.26
N GLY A 1073 -34.22 3.68 40.66
CA GLY A 1073 -34.16 4.27 42.02
C GLY A 1073 -32.89 5.12 42.33
N GLU A 1074 -33.04 6.41 42.62
CA GLU A 1074 -31.97 7.44 42.78
C GLU A 1074 -32.12 8.21 44.13
N PRO A 1075 -31.29 9.22 44.51
CA PRO A 1075 -29.90 9.21 45.04
C PRO A 1075 -29.73 9.65 46.52
N VAL A 1076 -28.57 9.36 47.16
CA VAL A 1076 -28.01 10.08 48.35
C VAL A 1076 -26.46 10.05 48.36
N ILE A 1077 -25.80 11.11 48.86
CA ILE A 1077 -24.34 11.43 48.92
C ILE A 1077 -24.11 12.24 50.25
N PRO A 1078 -22.93 12.40 50.94
CA PRO A 1078 -21.50 11.99 50.77
C PRO A 1078 -21.00 11.02 51.92
N PRO A 1079 -19.71 10.86 52.38
CA PRO A 1079 -18.40 11.50 52.02
C PRO A 1079 -17.17 10.56 51.80
N ALA A 1080 -16.00 11.18 51.55
CA ALA A 1080 -14.72 10.58 51.14
C ALA A 1080 -13.73 10.24 52.29
N PRO A 1081 -12.61 9.52 51.98
CA PRO A 1081 -11.40 9.51 52.81
C PRO A 1081 -10.06 9.74 52.04
N ASP A 1082 -9.07 10.32 52.74
CA ASP A 1082 -7.66 10.47 52.31
C ASP A 1082 -6.80 9.20 52.52
N GLY A 1083 -5.62 9.14 51.87
CA GLY A 1083 -4.68 8.00 51.94
C GLY A 1083 -3.49 8.17 52.90
N PRO A 1084 -2.46 7.29 52.82
CA PRO A 1084 -1.19 7.44 53.54
C PRO A 1084 0.09 7.31 52.68
N ALA A 1085 1.22 7.80 53.21
CA ALA A 1085 2.58 7.69 52.66
C ALA A 1085 3.43 6.62 53.42
N PRO A 1086 4.65 6.29 52.91
CA PRO A 1086 5.74 5.83 53.79
C PRO A 1086 7.11 6.49 53.52
N GLU A 1087 8.08 6.16 54.39
CA GLU A 1087 9.36 6.84 54.63
C GLU A 1087 10.58 6.22 53.86
N GLY A 1088 11.71 6.95 53.78
CA GLY A 1088 13.05 6.42 53.39
C GLY A 1088 13.93 6.12 54.63
N PRO A 1089 15.28 6.11 54.57
CA PRO A 1089 16.22 6.20 53.42
C PRO A 1089 17.30 5.07 53.42
N LEU A 1090 18.34 5.13 52.55
CA LEU A 1090 19.76 4.76 52.86
C LEU A 1090 20.74 4.84 51.65
N VAL A 1091 21.76 5.70 51.78
CA VAL A 1091 23.18 5.59 51.34
C VAL A 1091 23.54 5.27 49.87
N LEU A 1092 24.17 6.26 49.22
CA LEU A 1092 25.25 6.10 48.23
C LEU A 1092 26.35 7.14 48.50
N GLY A 1093 27.60 6.78 48.21
CA GLY A 1093 28.78 7.66 48.20
C GLY A 1093 30.09 6.93 48.53
N PRO A 1094 31.26 7.54 48.31
CA PRO A 1094 31.51 8.86 47.69
C PRO A 1094 32.45 8.80 46.45
N ASP A 1095 32.50 9.88 45.68
CA ASP A 1095 33.75 10.62 45.42
C ASP A 1095 33.44 12.04 44.90
N ASP A 1096 34.19 13.00 45.43
CA ASP A 1096 34.04 14.48 45.34
C ASP A 1096 35.02 15.05 44.27
N PRO A 1097 35.25 16.37 44.06
CA PRO A 1097 34.47 17.58 44.43
C PRO A 1097 34.34 18.65 43.30
N ALA A 1098 33.52 19.70 43.51
CA ALA A 1098 34.01 21.10 43.71
C ALA A 1098 32.99 22.25 43.48
N ALA A 1099 32.95 23.16 44.47
CA ALA A 1099 32.76 24.62 44.38
C ALA A 1099 31.36 25.27 44.10
N LEU A 1100 30.75 25.73 45.19
CA LEU A 1100 29.90 26.95 45.35
C LEU A 1100 30.76 28.25 45.19
N PRO A 1101 30.24 29.51 45.38
CA PRO A 1101 28.86 30.02 45.62
C PRO A 1101 28.45 31.25 44.74
N GLY A 1102 27.23 31.80 44.95
CA GLY A 1102 26.95 33.21 44.60
C GLY A 1102 25.47 33.63 44.47
N ASP A 1103 24.81 33.95 45.58
CA ASP A 1103 23.52 34.71 45.63
C ASP A 1103 23.84 36.22 45.83
N PRO A 1104 23.09 37.20 45.25
CA PRO A 1104 21.89 37.70 45.95
C PRO A 1104 20.72 38.23 45.07
N ALA A 1105 19.50 38.18 45.62
CA ALA A 1105 18.31 38.99 45.26
C ALA A 1105 18.50 40.52 45.56
N PRO A 1106 17.60 41.50 45.23
CA PRO A 1106 16.12 41.41 45.12
C PRO A 1106 15.39 42.36 44.11
N ASP A 1107 14.06 42.55 44.33
CA ASP A 1107 13.15 43.66 43.91
C ASP A 1107 12.38 43.68 42.55
N VAL A 1108 11.15 43.11 42.57
CA VAL A 1108 9.79 43.74 42.37
C VAL A 1108 9.68 45.08 41.57
N PRO A 1109 8.61 45.39 40.74
CA PRO A 1109 7.34 44.70 40.43
C PRO A 1109 6.96 44.53 38.91
N LEU A 1110 5.81 43.89 38.66
CA LEU A 1110 5.11 43.77 37.35
C LEU A 1110 4.51 45.10 36.82
N PRO A 1111 4.36 45.22 35.48
CA PRO A 1111 3.14 45.79 34.91
C PRO A 1111 2.50 44.94 33.78
N ARG A 1112 1.20 45.18 33.53
CA ARG A 1112 0.39 44.55 32.47
C ARG A 1112 0.67 45.17 31.09
N SER A 1113 0.53 44.42 29.99
CA SER A 1113 0.48 44.96 28.62
C SER A 1113 -0.29 44.03 27.66
N ARG A 1114 -0.88 44.62 26.60
CA ARG A 1114 -1.80 43.99 25.64
C ARG A 1114 -1.12 42.97 24.70
N PRO A 1115 -1.88 42.05 24.06
CA PRO A 1115 -1.46 41.43 22.81
C PRO A 1115 -1.49 42.46 21.66
N PRO A 1116 -0.58 42.37 20.66
CA PRO A 1116 -0.58 43.28 19.51
C PRO A 1116 -1.59 42.88 18.43
N GLU A 1117 -2.18 43.87 17.78
CA GLU A 1117 -3.03 43.72 16.59
C GLU A 1117 -2.23 43.28 15.36
N LEU A 1118 -2.88 42.50 14.48
CA LEU A 1118 -2.41 42.20 13.13
C LEU A 1118 -2.94 43.28 12.16
N PRO A 1119 -2.07 43.97 11.39
CA PRO A 1119 -2.53 44.88 10.34
C PRO A 1119 -3.01 44.11 9.10
N PRO A 1120 -3.91 44.70 8.28
CA PRO A 1120 -4.48 44.05 7.10
C PRO A 1120 -3.44 43.80 6.01
N ARG A 1121 -3.67 42.74 5.21
CA ARG A 1121 -2.87 42.43 4.02
C ARG A 1121 -3.48 43.08 2.78
N ASP A 1122 -2.91 44.19 2.35
CA ASP A 1122 -3.10 44.70 0.99
C ASP A 1122 -2.22 43.95 -0.02
N ALA A 1123 -2.77 43.75 -1.21
CA ALA A 1123 -2.07 43.14 -2.33
C ALA A 1123 -1.37 44.20 -3.20
N SER A 1124 -0.36 43.76 -3.97
CA SER A 1124 0.32 44.54 -5.02
C SER A 1124 1.31 45.63 -4.56
N THR A 1125 2.55 45.25 -4.26
CA THR A 1125 3.73 45.96 -4.81
C THR A 1125 4.99 45.11 -4.74
N VAL A 1126 5.77 45.11 -5.82
CA VAL A 1126 7.11 44.49 -5.88
C VAL A 1126 8.17 45.60 -5.80
N PRO A 1127 9.07 45.60 -4.80
CA PRO A 1127 10.24 46.46 -4.80
C PRO A 1127 11.48 45.73 -5.35
N GLN A 1128 12.19 46.34 -6.29
CA GLN A 1128 13.56 45.93 -6.65
C GLN A 1128 14.55 46.33 -5.53
N PRO A 1129 15.62 45.54 -5.29
CA PRO A 1129 16.66 45.90 -4.33
C PRO A 1129 17.70 46.89 -4.91
N ASP A 1130 18.09 47.85 -4.07
CA ASP A 1130 19.10 48.89 -4.31
C ASP A 1130 20.53 48.34 -4.11
N PRO A 1131 21.51 48.61 -5.00
CA PRO A 1131 22.78 47.85 -5.02
C PRO A 1131 23.96 48.57 -4.35
N ASP A 1132 23.89 48.93 -3.06
CA ASP A 1132 25.03 49.56 -2.36
C ASP A 1132 25.07 49.37 -0.81
N VAL A 1133 25.25 48.13 -0.32
CA VAL A 1133 25.65 47.86 1.09
C VAL A 1133 26.62 46.67 1.21
N PRO A 1134 27.87 46.86 1.66
CA PRO A 1134 28.82 45.77 1.90
C PRO A 1134 28.98 45.46 3.40
N ILE A 1135 28.59 44.27 3.87
CA ILE A 1135 28.85 43.82 5.26
C ILE A 1135 29.40 42.38 5.32
N VAL A 1136 30.72 42.30 5.54
CA VAL A 1136 31.48 41.41 6.44
C VAL A 1136 30.92 40.03 6.80
N ALA A 1137 31.69 38.99 6.50
CA ALA A 1137 31.42 37.59 6.86
C ALA A 1137 31.96 37.18 8.26
N PRO A 1138 31.30 36.25 8.97
CA PRO A 1138 31.87 35.49 10.09
C PRO A 1138 32.69 34.26 9.62
N PRO A 1139 33.57 33.67 10.47
CA PRO A 1139 34.48 32.58 10.10
C PRO A 1139 33.80 31.19 10.06
N PRO A 1140 34.39 30.19 9.38
CA PRO A 1140 33.80 28.88 9.18
C PRO A 1140 33.94 27.93 10.39
N VAL A 1141 33.07 26.94 10.44
CA VAL A 1141 33.17 25.73 11.29
C VAL A 1141 33.34 24.53 10.34
N ASP A 1142 34.30 23.65 10.62
CA ASP A 1142 34.58 22.47 9.79
C ASP A 1142 33.50 21.38 9.93
N GLU A 1143 33.02 20.88 8.80
CA GLU A 1143 32.28 19.60 8.68
C GLU A 1143 32.94 18.70 7.61
N PRO A 1144 32.77 17.37 7.68
CA PRO A 1144 33.52 16.40 6.87
C PRO A 1144 33.03 16.31 5.41
N PRO A 1145 33.85 15.81 4.48
CA PRO A 1145 33.59 15.89 3.04
C PRO A 1145 32.51 14.93 2.53
N LEU A 1146 31.64 15.45 1.66
CA LEU A 1146 30.75 14.69 0.78
C LEU A 1146 31.41 14.44 -0.60
N PRO A 1147 31.03 13.38 -1.34
CA PRO A 1147 31.61 13.04 -2.63
C PRO A 1147 31.12 13.96 -3.77
N GLU A 1148 32.00 14.20 -4.76
CA GLU A 1148 31.78 15.14 -5.86
C GLU A 1148 30.76 14.67 -6.91
N GLN A 1149 29.94 15.61 -7.41
CA GLN A 1149 29.19 15.47 -8.67
C GLN A 1149 29.83 16.34 -9.75
N SER A 1150 29.99 15.81 -10.97
CA SER A 1150 30.53 16.56 -12.11
C SER A 1150 29.47 17.42 -12.83
N PRO A 1151 29.84 18.59 -13.39
CA PRO A 1151 28.89 19.56 -13.95
C PRO A 1151 28.47 19.31 -15.41
N ALA A 1152 27.32 19.88 -15.80
CA ALA A 1152 26.79 19.87 -17.16
C ALA A 1152 27.42 20.96 -18.07
N PRO A 1153 27.45 20.77 -19.41
CA PRO A 1153 28.02 21.74 -20.37
C PRO A 1153 27.04 22.88 -20.76
N PRO A 1154 27.55 24.02 -21.28
CA PRO A 1154 26.77 25.22 -21.60
C PRO A 1154 26.14 25.20 -23.02
N PRO A 1155 25.20 26.13 -23.33
CA PRO A 1155 24.55 26.23 -24.65
C PRO A 1155 25.30 27.13 -25.64
N GLU A 1156 25.29 26.77 -26.93
CA GLU A 1156 25.81 27.59 -28.05
C GLU A 1156 24.72 28.04 -29.04
N GLN A 1157 25.03 29.09 -29.81
CA GLN A 1157 24.11 29.87 -30.65
C GLN A 1157 24.03 29.39 -32.12
N PRO A 1158 22.96 29.72 -32.89
CA PRO A 1158 22.74 29.17 -34.23
C PRO A 1158 23.25 30.06 -35.39
N LEU A 1159 23.84 29.44 -36.43
CA LEU A 1159 24.18 30.01 -37.74
C LEU A 1159 24.09 28.89 -38.84
N PRO A 1160 24.16 29.22 -40.16
CA PRO A 1160 23.06 29.18 -41.12
C PRO A 1160 23.00 27.88 -41.98
N PRO A 1161 21.99 27.70 -42.87
CA PRO A 1161 21.84 26.46 -43.62
C PRO A 1161 22.75 26.37 -44.86
N GLU A 1162 23.51 25.28 -44.99
CA GLU A 1162 24.15 24.86 -46.24
C GLU A 1162 23.65 23.48 -46.72
N ASN A 1163 23.80 23.24 -48.02
CA ASN A 1163 23.06 22.27 -48.83
C ASN A 1163 23.77 20.89 -48.88
N PRO A 1164 23.09 19.75 -48.67
CA PRO A 1164 23.75 18.44 -48.65
C PRO A 1164 23.98 17.85 -50.04
N ALA A 1165 25.14 17.21 -50.22
CA ALA A 1165 25.48 16.34 -51.35
C ALA A 1165 26.54 15.31 -50.88
N PRO A 1166 26.69 14.15 -51.54
CA PRO A 1166 25.86 12.96 -51.32
C PRO A 1166 26.59 11.86 -50.52
N GLU A 1167 25.83 10.92 -49.93
CA GLU A 1167 26.38 9.78 -49.18
C GLU A 1167 27.12 8.75 -50.06
N PRO A 1168 28.11 8.02 -49.49
CA PRO A 1168 28.77 6.89 -50.15
C PRO A 1168 27.91 5.61 -50.13
N ALA A 1169 28.08 4.76 -51.14
CA ALA A 1169 27.30 3.54 -51.32
C ALA A 1169 27.69 2.39 -50.36
N PRO A 1170 26.74 1.51 -49.98
CA PRO A 1170 26.99 0.35 -49.12
C PRO A 1170 27.59 -0.85 -49.88
N GLU A 1171 28.36 -1.67 -49.16
CA GLU A 1171 29.01 -2.89 -49.68
C GLU A 1171 28.10 -4.14 -49.50
N ALA A 1172 28.28 -5.16 -50.34
CA ALA A 1172 27.28 -6.22 -50.56
C ALA A 1172 27.44 -7.49 -49.67
N PRO A 1173 26.34 -8.19 -49.34
CA PRO A 1173 26.36 -9.44 -48.58
C PRO A 1173 26.61 -10.70 -49.46
N PRO A 1174 27.03 -11.84 -48.85
CA PRO A 1174 27.27 -13.10 -49.58
C PRO A 1174 25.97 -13.87 -49.93
N PRO A 1175 26.00 -14.79 -50.92
CA PRO A 1175 24.81 -15.44 -51.47
C PRO A 1175 24.30 -16.65 -50.67
N LEU A 1176 22.99 -16.89 -50.76
CA LEU A 1176 22.27 -18.07 -50.27
C LEU A 1176 22.05 -19.12 -51.39
N PRO A 1177 21.80 -20.41 -51.08
CA PRO A 1177 21.49 -21.44 -52.08
C PRO A 1177 20.04 -21.37 -52.60
N GLU A 1178 19.83 -21.92 -53.80
CA GLU A 1178 18.59 -21.78 -54.60
C GLU A 1178 17.44 -22.72 -54.22
N GLU A 1179 16.21 -22.27 -54.47
CA GLU A 1179 14.96 -23.07 -54.44
C GLU A 1179 14.32 -23.07 -55.86
N PRO A 1180 13.73 -24.17 -56.36
CA PRO A 1180 13.31 -24.28 -57.77
C PRO A 1180 11.96 -23.60 -58.11
N PRO A 1181 11.71 -23.28 -59.41
CA PRO A 1181 10.68 -22.32 -59.82
C PRO A 1181 9.24 -22.88 -59.97
N PRO A 1182 8.21 -22.01 -59.96
CA PRO A 1182 6.79 -22.38 -60.05
C PRO A 1182 6.27 -22.54 -61.49
N ALA A 1183 5.14 -23.23 -61.65
CA ALA A 1183 4.44 -23.41 -62.92
C ALA A 1183 3.00 -22.82 -62.91
N GLU A 1184 2.78 -21.94 -63.88
CA GLU A 1184 1.56 -21.39 -64.53
C GLU A 1184 0.13 -21.55 -63.93
N ALA A 1185 -0.62 -20.44 -63.98
CA ALA A 1185 -2.08 -20.37 -63.89
C ALA A 1185 -2.73 -20.80 -65.24
N THR A 1186 -4.01 -21.16 -65.41
CA THR A 1186 -5.31 -20.46 -65.19
C THR A 1186 -6.41 -21.36 -65.86
N PRO A 1187 -7.74 -21.05 -65.95
CA PRO A 1187 -8.69 -20.31 -65.10
C PRO A 1187 -9.99 -21.12 -64.74
N LEU A 1188 -10.94 -20.44 -64.06
CA LEU A 1188 -12.34 -20.82 -63.76
C LEU A 1188 -13.20 -21.14 -65.02
N PRO A 1189 -14.34 -21.89 -64.92
CA PRO A 1189 -15.64 -21.24 -64.62
C PRO A 1189 -16.71 -22.04 -63.81
N GLU A 1190 -17.45 -21.29 -62.98
CA GLU A 1190 -18.93 -21.21 -62.78
C GLU A 1190 -19.91 -22.43 -62.77
N ALA A 1191 -20.79 -22.37 -61.74
CA ALA A 1191 -22.25 -22.63 -61.75
C ALA A 1191 -22.88 -24.06 -61.75
N ALA A 1192 -23.30 -24.48 -60.54
CA ALA A 1192 -24.64 -25.05 -60.21
C ALA A 1192 -25.03 -26.46 -60.77
N PRO A 1193 -26.21 -27.04 -60.38
CA PRO A 1193 -26.49 -27.50 -59.02
C PRO A 1193 -27.12 -28.93 -58.94
N ALA A 1194 -27.30 -29.40 -57.70
CA ALA A 1194 -28.38 -30.29 -57.22
C ALA A 1194 -28.37 -31.83 -57.44
N ASP A 1195 -28.78 -32.49 -56.35
CA ASP A 1195 -29.67 -33.67 -56.21
C ASP A 1195 -29.13 -35.11 -56.27
N ALA A 1196 -29.83 -35.97 -55.50
CA ALA A 1196 -29.89 -37.44 -55.39
C ALA A 1196 -28.68 -38.32 -55.83
N GLY A 1197 -28.25 -39.36 -55.10
CA GLY A 1197 -28.86 -40.09 -53.97
C GLY A 1197 -28.77 -41.61 -54.20
N ALA A 1198 -28.74 -42.43 -53.12
CA ALA A 1198 -28.76 -43.91 -53.13
C ALA A 1198 -27.52 -44.60 -53.78
N SER A 1199 -27.08 -45.82 -53.43
CA SER A 1199 -27.48 -46.77 -52.36
C SER A 1199 -26.42 -47.89 -52.23
N GLU A 1200 -26.48 -48.65 -51.12
CA GLU A 1200 -26.02 -50.05 -50.97
C GLU A 1200 -24.47 -50.30 -51.02
N GLU A 1201 -23.86 -51.24 -50.27
CA GLU A 1201 -24.37 -52.33 -49.40
C GLU A 1201 -23.72 -52.32 -47.99
N SER A 1202 -24.41 -52.92 -47.01
CA SER A 1202 -23.85 -53.47 -45.76
C SER A 1202 -24.27 -54.94 -45.66
N PRO A 1203 -23.63 -55.81 -44.87
CA PRO A 1203 -24.15 -56.02 -43.50
C PRO A 1203 -23.17 -56.56 -42.42
N THR A 1204 -23.55 -56.39 -41.14
CA THR A 1204 -23.33 -57.34 -40.00
C THR A 1204 -21.87 -57.62 -39.54
N GLU A 1205 -21.44 -57.59 -38.26
CA GLU A 1205 -21.94 -57.23 -36.90
C GLU A 1205 -20.68 -57.11 -35.98
N ALA A 1206 -20.67 -56.61 -34.74
CA ALA A 1206 -21.68 -56.07 -33.81
C ALA A 1206 -21.04 -54.96 -32.91
N ALA A 1207 -21.68 -54.56 -31.79
CA ALA A 1207 -21.22 -53.53 -30.85
C ALA A 1207 -20.84 -54.08 -29.44
N PRO A 1208 -20.39 -53.23 -28.49
CA PRO A 1208 -21.36 -52.53 -27.64
C PRO A 1208 -21.08 -51.05 -27.30
N THR A 1209 -22.13 -50.23 -27.47
CA THR A 1209 -22.60 -49.07 -26.67
C THR A 1209 -21.62 -48.11 -25.95
N ASP A 1210 -21.76 -46.82 -26.28
CA ASP A 1210 -21.21 -45.66 -25.57
C ASP A 1210 -22.36 -44.84 -24.90
N PRO A 1211 -22.33 -44.58 -23.57
CA PRO A 1211 -23.42 -43.91 -22.85
C PRO A 1211 -23.13 -42.42 -22.57
N LEU A 1212 -23.12 -41.57 -23.61
CA LEU A 1212 -22.83 -40.13 -23.48
C LEU A 1212 -23.91 -39.18 -24.05
N LEU A 1213 -25.13 -39.68 -24.30
CA LEU A 1213 -26.23 -38.89 -24.88
C LEU A 1213 -27.51 -38.80 -24.02
N ASP A 1214 -27.45 -39.17 -22.73
CA ASP A 1214 -28.61 -39.18 -21.81
C ASP A 1214 -28.41 -38.27 -20.57
N LEU A 1215 -27.46 -37.32 -20.65
CA LEU A 1215 -27.11 -36.39 -19.57
C LEU A 1215 -27.30 -34.90 -19.93
N LEU A 1216 -27.96 -34.61 -21.05
CA LEU A 1216 -28.28 -33.24 -21.51
C LEU A 1216 -29.74 -32.83 -21.30
N GLN A 1217 -30.50 -33.53 -20.45
CA GLN A 1217 -31.84 -33.12 -20.02
C GLN A 1217 -32.13 -33.46 -18.54
N GLN A 1218 -31.62 -32.65 -17.59
CA GLN A 1218 -32.36 -32.15 -16.41
C GLN A 1218 -31.47 -31.37 -15.43
N VAL A 1219 -32.14 -30.53 -14.61
CA VAL A 1219 -31.63 -29.75 -13.46
C VAL A 1219 -30.78 -28.51 -13.79
N ALA A 1220 -31.43 -27.34 -13.73
CA ALA A 1220 -30.77 -26.06 -13.51
C ALA A 1220 -30.62 -25.78 -12.00
N PRO A 1221 -29.50 -25.21 -11.52
CA PRO A 1221 -29.40 -24.57 -10.21
C PRO A 1221 -29.71 -23.05 -10.29
N PRO A 1222 -30.09 -22.40 -9.16
CA PRO A 1222 -30.47 -20.99 -9.14
C PRO A 1222 -29.27 -20.05 -9.21
N GLN A 1223 -29.50 -18.81 -9.63
CA GLN A 1223 -28.49 -17.75 -9.62
C GLN A 1223 -28.34 -17.13 -8.23
N PRO A 1224 -27.11 -16.93 -7.74
CA PRO A 1224 -26.75 -15.80 -6.90
C PRO A 1224 -26.56 -14.52 -7.74
#